data_AF-A0A935IX90-F1
#
_entry.id   AF-A0A935IX90-F1
#
_cell.length_a   1.000
_cell.length_b   1.000
_cell.length_c   1.000
_cell.angle_alpha   90.00
_cell.angle_beta   90.00
_cell.angle_gamma   90.00
#
_symmetry.space_group_name_H-M   'P 1'
#
loop_
_entity.id
_entity.type
_entity.pdbx_description
1 polymer ?
#
loop_
_entity_poly.entity_id
_entity_poly.type
_entity_poly.pdbx_seq_one_letter_code
_entity_poly.pdbx_strand_id
1 'polypeptide(L)'
;MPSWNGKTLGKVQVGELIARGGMAEVYLGEHTTLNRKVAVKIMRDHVDSDPDNHVRFEREARVVAGLRHPNIIQVYDYELVDGQPCLIMELVTGAALGSYLKALHKRGEKMPLETIAHILSKLASAIDYAHNQNIIHRDIKPANVLLRSASEGIDLNKPLPADVEPILTDFGLVRLLDSSIQTSTGTVSGTPAYMSPEQARGEKVDSKTDIYSFGVMLYEMLAGVVPFDAESSFGILMKHLNDPPPPIFGISSDLQAIINRALSKDPELRYNSAKELADEFIQVFNGQTVSADTARIAKIPQRPAVPAKKEARTFPLAWAGIAIGVVAIAVLGFVFFRPQALQAEPTVEAATQPPPTPSPDPNEILGRVVFTDQNGLMDKAALTFDDLPIPEAGTHYDVWFLGQGGEFIRKAGSIDRDGLAQGQLVYTNSDQENVLSLFDQIEITVEVDNDPNPDVSSGNVVASSVFPPMSLIHVRHVVVFFATAPDGIALIQGLWGSTDSLDTATTELEEAFKAGDEPLTRKKLEEIVNLTVGNANIAQYKDWDGDGTVSDPSDRFGLLQNGDPGYTDQGYIAQAMSHAQFAARAADATINIKTQSANVVTCLQNMQGWTEQVLEKALRLQEMPFGPEMEPLITEILTLSGQIVSGVDSNNNQLIEPIIGEGGATTAYEYAYYMAEMPLLLGAHRVPQPAPTPTP
;
A
#
# COMPACT_ATOMS: atom_id res chain seq x y z
N MET A 1 4.78 16.71 21.62
CA MET A 1 5.83 17.61 21.07
C MET A 1 5.72 18.99 21.72
N PRO A 2 6.83 19.66 22.03
CA PRO A 2 6.80 20.99 22.65
C PRO A 2 6.23 22.04 21.67
N SER A 3 5.41 22.96 22.18
CA SER A 3 4.80 24.04 21.39
C SER A 3 5.86 25.00 20.83
N TRP A 4 5.82 25.28 19.53
CA TRP A 4 6.65 26.31 18.87
C TRP A 4 6.18 27.74 19.14
N ASN A 5 4.94 27.90 19.61
CA ASN A 5 4.38 29.21 19.90
C ASN A 5 5.19 29.93 20.99
N GLY A 6 5.58 31.17 20.72
CA GLY A 6 6.42 31.99 21.58
C GLY A 6 7.93 31.81 21.42
N LYS A 7 8.39 30.81 20.65
CA LYS A 7 9.81 30.67 20.31
C LYS A 7 10.26 31.73 19.30
N THR A 8 11.56 31.99 19.22
CA THR A 8 12.15 32.90 18.24
C THR A 8 13.10 32.13 17.33
N LEU A 9 12.90 32.24 16.02
CA LEU A 9 13.75 31.71 14.96
C LEU A 9 14.45 32.91 14.31
N GLY A 10 15.74 33.08 14.60
CA GLY A 10 16.51 34.26 14.21
C GLY A 10 15.85 35.58 14.64
N LYS A 11 15.24 36.29 13.68
CA LYS A 11 14.51 37.56 13.91
C LYS A 11 13.00 37.42 13.90
N VAL A 12 12.47 36.21 13.79
CA VAL A 12 11.05 35.91 13.68
C VAL A 12 10.54 35.33 15.00
N GLN A 13 9.58 35.99 15.62
CA GLN A 13 8.84 35.43 16.74
C GLN A 13 7.72 34.54 16.20
N VAL A 14 7.71 33.27 16.60
CA VAL A 14 6.70 32.29 16.21
C VAL A 14 5.46 32.50 17.08
N GLY A 15 4.30 32.59 16.42
CA GLY A 15 3.00 32.79 17.02
C GLY A 15 2.12 31.54 16.91
N GLU A 16 0.85 31.74 16.58
CA GLU A 16 -0.15 30.67 16.50
C GLU A 16 0.05 29.72 15.31
N LEU A 17 -0.40 28.48 15.46
CA LEU A 17 -0.41 27.49 14.38
C LEU A 17 -1.51 27.86 13.36
N ILE A 18 -1.13 27.99 12.08
CA ILE A 18 -2.06 28.31 10.98
C ILE A 18 -2.55 27.01 10.31
N ALA A 19 -1.64 26.06 10.08
CA ALA A 19 -1.97 24.82 9.39
C ALA A 19 -1.09 23.67 9.88
N ARG A 20 -1.66 22.46 9.88
CA ARG A 20 -1.00 21.23 10.28
C ARG A 20 -1.12 20.20 9.16
N GLY A 21 0.01 19.74 8.62
CA GLY A 21 0.08 18.69 7.61
C GLY A 21 0.83 17.45 8.12
N GLY A 22 0.88 16.38 7.33
CA GLY A 22 1.55 15.13 7.69
C GLY A 22 3.05 15.32 7.99
N MET A 23 3.75 16.11 7.17
CA MET A 23 5.21 16.28 7.22
C MET A 23 5.69 17.60 7.85
N ALA A 24 4.78 18.57 8.02
CA ALA A 24 5.15 19.91 8.46
C ALA A 24 4.01 20.62 9.19
N GLU A 25 4.37 21.59 10.02
CA GLU A 25 3.48 22.52 10.68
C GLU A 25 3.78 23.94 10.20
N VAL A 26 2.75 24.74 9.96
CA VAL A 26 2.90 26.12 9.50
C VAL A 26 2.35 27.05 10.57
N TYR A 27 3.20 27.92 11.08
CA TYR A 27 2.88 28.91 12.10
C TYR A 27 2.84 30.32 11.53
N LEU A 28 2.05 31.18 12.14
CA LEU A 28 2.16 32.62 11.98
C LEU A 28 3.45 33.07 12.64
N GLY A 29 4.25 33.88 11.96
CA GLY A 29 5.41 34.52 12.54
C GLY A 29 5.36 36.03 12.42
N GLU A 30 6.08 36.72 13.28
CA GLU A 30 6.31 38.16 13.17
C GLU A 30 7.81 38.47 13.12
N HIS A 31 8.26 39.05 12.02
CA HIS A 31 9.64 39.50 11.88
C HIS A 31 9.84 40.77 12.73
N THR A 32 10.49 40.61 13.89
CA THR A 32 10.61 41.61 14.96
C THR A 32 11.25 42.94 14.54
N THR A 33 12.16 42.93 13.56
CA THR A 33 12.81 44.17 13.07
C THR A 33 12.01 44.90 12.00
N LEU A 34 11.18 44.18 11.24
CA LEU A 34 10.44 44.71 10.09
C LEU A 34 8.96 44.90 10.40
N ASN A 35 8.50 44.46 11.58
CA ASN A 35 7.09 44.38 11.98
C ASN A 35 6.21 43.77 10.88
N ARG A 36 6.71 42.69 10.27
CA ARG A 36 6.07 42.03 9.14
C ARG A 36 5.60 40.65 9.55
N LYS A 37 4.34 40.33 9.25
CA LYS A 37 3.82 38.96 9.35
C LYS A 37 4.42 38.06 8.28
N VAL A 38 4.82 36.86 8.69
CA VAL A 38 5.43 35.82 7.85
C VAL A 38 4.77 34.47 8.16
N ALA A 39 4.92 33.50 7.27
CA ALA A 39 4.61 32.11 7.56
C ALA A 39 5.91 31.38 7.92
N VAL A 40 5.86 30.54 8.94
CA VAL A 40 6.99 29.73 9.42
C VAL A 40 6.62 28.27 9.26
N LYS A 41 7.18 27.60 8.27
CA LYS A 41 6.97 26.17 8.01
C LYS A 41 8.07 25.36 8.69
N ILE A 42 7.68 24.51 9.63
CA ILE A 42 8.57 23.68 10.44
C ILE A 42 8.33 22.23 10.06
N MET A 43 9.38 21.55 9.59
CA MET A 43 9.32 20.13 9.27
C MET A 43 9.27 19.29 10.55
N ARG A 44 8.46 18.23 10.56
CA ARG A 44 8.26 17.38 11.74
C ARG A 44 9.39 16.38 11.95
N ASP A 45 9.93 15.90 10.84
CA ASP A 45 11.03 14.95 10.85
C ASP A 45 12.35 15.69 11.10
N HIS A 46 13.20 15.07 11.92
CA HIS A 46 14.56 15.56 12.10
C HIS A 46 15.34 15.15 10.87
N VAL A 47 16.19 16.04 10.36
CA VAL A 47 17.18 15.58 9.39
C VAL A 47 18.12 14.65 10.14
N ASP A 48 18.34 13.45 9.60
CA ASP A 48 19.32 12.50 10.11
C ASP A 48 20.64 13.22 10.36
N SER A 49 21.35 12.85 11.42
CA SER A 49 22.64 13.43 11.81
C SER A 49 23.77 13.27 10.78
N ASP A 50 23.47 12.77 9.58
CA ASP A 50 24.39 12.71 8.45
C ASP A 50 24.67 14.15 7.92
N PRO A 51 25.91 14.65 8.06
CA PRO A 51 26.29 15.99 7.62
C PRO A 51 26.03 16.24 6.13
N ASP A 52 26.04 15.20 5.29
CA ASP A 52 25.86 15.35 3.84
C ASP A 52 24.41 15.68 3.46
N ASN A 53 23.43 15.21 4.23
CA ASN A 53 22.01 15.52 4.01
C ASN A 53 21.69 16.97 4.39
N HIS A 54 22.32 17.48 5.46
CA HIS A 54 22.19 18.88 5.88
C HIS A 54 22.69 19.85 4.81
N VAL A 55 23.89 19.59 4.26
CA VAL A 55 24.52 20.45 3.25
C VAL A 55 23.73 20.44 1.94
N ARG A 56 23.17 19.30 1.54
CA ARG A 56 22.29 19.19 0.37
C ARG A 56 20.99 19.95 0.57
N PHE A 57 20.34 19.78 1.72
CA PHE A 57 19.09 20.47 2.02
C PHE A 57 19.26 22.00 2.05
N GLU A 58 20.30 22.48 2.73
CA GLU A 58 20.62 23.92 2.78
C GLU A 58 20.88 24.49 1.37
N ARG A 59 21.61 23.75 0.53
CA ARG A 59 21.89 24.16 -0.86
C ARG A 59 20.62 24.30 -1.68
N GLU A 60 19.68 23.38 -1.53
CA GLU A 60 18.42 23.36 -2.29
C GLU A 60 17.42 24.41 -1.76
N ALA A 61 17.34 24.59 -0.44
CA ALA A 61 16.59 25.69 0.17
C ALA A 61 17.06 27.05 -0.35
N ARG A 62 18.38 27.22 -0.50
CA ARG A 62 18.99 28.43 -1.06
C ARG A 62 18.64 28.63 -2.55
N VAL A 63 18.57 27.54 -3.32
CA VAL A 63 18.16 27.58 -4.73
C VAL A 63 16.69 28.02 -4.86
N VAL A 64 15.79 27.45 -4.04
CA VAL A 64 14.38 27.84 -4.01
C VAL A 64 14.19 29.29 -3.52
N ALA A 65 14.95 29.73 -2.52
CA ALA A 65 14.93 31.12 -2.05
C ALA A 65 15.39 32.14 -3.10
N GLY A 66 16.16 31.69 -4.09
CA GLY A 66 16.57 32.51 -5.24
C GLY A 66 15.46 32.77 -6.26
N LEU A 67 14.36 32.00 -6.23
CA LEU A 67 13.24 32.17 -7.15
C LEU A 67 12.49 33.47 -6.86
N ARG A 68 12.21 34.24 -7.92
CA ARG A 68 11.48 35.51 -7.86
C ARG A 68 10.45 35.57 -8.99
N HIS A 69 9.23 35.18 -8.69
CA HIS A 69 8.12 35.20 -9.64
C HIS A 69 6.82 35.57 -8.89
N PRO A 70 5.92 36.38 -9.48
CA PRO A 70 4.69 36.83 -8.80
C PRO A 70 3.75 35.69 -8.36
N ASN A 71 3.87 34.53 -9.00
CA ASN A 71 3.08 33.32 -8.73
C ASN A 71 3.90 32.18 -8.08
N ILE A 72 5.06 32.48 -7.49
CA ILE A 72 5.84 31.55 -6.65
C ILE A 72 5.95 32.17 -5.25
N ILE A 73 5.75 31.36 -4.21
CA ILE A 73 5.90 31.82 -2.83
C ILE A 73 7.32 32.33 -2.58
N GLN A 74 7.46 33.52 -2.00
CA GLN A 74 8.79 34.02 -1.65
C GLN A 74 9.25 33.40 -0.33
N VAL A 75 10.34 32.64 -0.38
CA VAL A 75 11.09 32.22 0.81
C VAL A 75 12.04 33.36 1.20
N TYR A 76 11.99 33.78 2.47
CA TYR A 76 12.83 34.84 3.02
C TYR A 76 14.08 34.31 3.68
N ASP A 77 13.93 33.21 4.43
CA ASP A 77 15.03 32.67 5.21
C ASP A 77 14.83 31.16 5.48
N TYR A 78 15.92 30.53 5.90
CA TYR A 78 15.99 29.12 6.27
C TYR A 78 16.77 28.98 7.56
N GLU A 79 16.24 28.20 8.51
CA GLU A 79 16.91 27.86 9.75
C GLU A 79 16.83 26.36 10.04
N LEU A 80 17.78 25.87 10.83
CA LEU A 80 17.76 24.52 11.38
C LEU A 80 17.74 24.65 12.91
N VAL A 81 16.63 24.27 13.54
CA VAL A 81 16.48 24.37 15.00
C VAL A 81 16.23 23.00 15.57
N ASP A 82 17.09 22.57 16.50
CA ASP A 82 17.05 21.24 17.10
C ASP A 82 17.03 20.10 16.06
N GLY A 83 17.69 20.29 14.91
CA GLY A 83 17.70 19.32 13.80
C GLY A 83 16.45 19.33 12.92
N GLN A 84 15.48 20.23 13.18
CA GLN A 84 14.29 20.40 12.36
C GLN A 84 14.43 21.57 11.38
N PRO A 85 14.25 21.33 10.07
CA PRO A 85 14.24 22.38 9.05
C PRO A 85 13.06 23.34 9.23
N CYS A 86 13.37 24.64 9.21
CA CYS A 86 12.42 25.74 9.32
C CYS A 86 12.56 26.67 8.12
N LEU A 87 11.45 26.96 7.43
CA LEU A 87 11.40 27.92 6.34
C LEU A 87 10.57 29.13 6.76
N ILE A 88 11.15 30.32 6.61
CA ILE A 88 10.46 31.59 6.82
C ILE A 88 10.07 32.11 5.44
N MET A 89 8.78 32.28 5.20
CA MET A 89 8.23 32.60 3.87
C MET A 89 7.13 33.65 3.93
N GLU A 90 6.71 34.12 2.74
CA GLU A 90 5.56 34.99 2.57
C GLU A 90 4.30 34.39 3.21
N LEU A 91 3.58 35.20 3.97
CA LEU A 91 2.26 34.83 4.47
C LEU A 91 1.21 35.15 3.39
N VAL A 92 0.59 34.11 2.84
CA VAL A 92 -0.59 34.23 1.98
C VAL A 92 -1.82 33.85 2.81
N THR A 93 -2.77 34.77 2.94
CA THR A 93 -3.92 34.61 3.85
C THR A 93 -5.12 33.90 3.21
N GLY A 94 -5.12 33.67 1.90
CA GLY A 94 -6.21 32.97 1.23
C GLY A 94 -6.03 31.46 1.22
N ALA A 95 -7.12 30.75 0.95
CA ALA A 95 -7.17 29.30 0.99
C ALA A 95 -6.40 28.63 -0.16
N ALA A 96 -6.04 27.37 0.01
CA ALA A 96 -5.49 26.55 -1.05
C ALA A 96 -6.55 26.23 -2.13
N LEU A 97 -6.11 26.11 -3.38
CA LEU A 97 -6.93 25.71 -4.52
C LEU A 97 -7.63 24.37 -4.26
N GLY A 98 -6.94 23.42 -3.61
CA GLY A 98 -7.54 22.13 -3.24
C GLY A 98 -8.74 22.27 -2.31
N SER A 99 -8.70 23.19 -1.34
CA SER A 99 -9.85 23.47 -0.47
C SER A 99 -11.02 24.09 -1.25
N TYR A 100 -10.71 24.93 -2.25
CA TYR A 100 -11.71 25.51 -3.14
C TYR A 100 -12.38 24.48 -4.04
N LEU A 101 -11.60 23.60 -4.67
CA LEU A 101 -12.12 22.50 -5.50
C LEU A 101 -13.00 21.54 -4.67
N LYS A 102 -12.57 21.17 -3.46
CA LYS A 102 -13.39 20.38 -2.53
C LYS A 102 -14.71 21.06 -2.19
N ALA A 103 -14.71 22.39 -1.98
CA ALA A 103 -15.92 23.14 -1.68
C ALA A 103 -16.88 23.19 -2.88
N LEU A 104 -16.38 23.42 -4.09
CA LEU A 104 -17.16 23.34 -5.33
C LEU A 104 -17.79 21.95 -5.52
N HIS A 105 -16.98 20.90 -5.37
CA HIS A 105 -17.43 19.51 -5.54
C HIS A 105 -18.55 19.16 -4.56
N LYS A 106 -18.41 19.54 -3.27
CA LYS A 106 -19.46 19.34 -2.26
C LYS A 106 -20.79 20.01 -2.61
N ARG A 107 -20.76 21.09 -3.39
CA ARG A 107 -21.96 21.79 -3.88
C ARG A 107 -22.45 21.29 -5.24
N GLY A 108 -21.75 20.33 -5.86
CA GLY A 108 -22.04 19.88 -7.23
C GLY A 108 -21.75 20.93 -8.30
N GLU A 109 -20.92 21.93 -7.98
CA GLU A 109 -20.54 23.01 -8.89
C GLU A 109 -19.23 22.68 -9.62
N LYS A 110 -19.07 23.24 -10.83
CA LYS A 110 -17.82 23.17 -11.60
C LYS A 110 -17.16 24.54 -11.65
N MET A 111 -15.83 24.56 -11.73
CA MET A 111 -15.09 25.81 -11.92
C MET A 111 -15.35 26.36 -13.33
N PRO A 112 -15.62 27.67 -13.50
CA PRO A 112 -15.78 28.28 -14.81
C PRO A 112 -14.50 28.15 -15.66
N LEU A 113 -14.64 27.86 -16.95
CA LEU A 113 -13.50 27.69 -17.86
C LEU A 113 -12.61 28.93 -17.93
N GLU A 114 -13.19 30.13 -17.80
CA GLU A 114 -12.43 31.40 -17.78
C GLU A 114 -11.49 31.46 -16.57
N THR A 115 -11.99 31.01 -15.41
CA THR A 115 -11.20 30.92 -14.18
C THR A 115 -10.09 29.87 -14.31
N ILE A 116 -10.39 28.72 -14.91
CA ILE A 116 -9.38 27.67 -15.19
C ILE A 116 -8.29 28.23 -16.11
N ALA A 117 -8.66 28.88 -17.22
CA ALA A 117 -7.73 29.48 -18.17
C ALA A 117 -6.79 30.50 -17.49
N HIS A 118 -7.35 31.36 -16.63
CA HIS A 118 -6.60 32.35 -15.87
C HIS A 118 -5.62 31.71 -14.89
N ILE A 119 -6.06 30.74 -14.09
CA ILE A 119 -5.21 30.02 -13.12
C ILE A 119 -4.10 29.25 -13.83
N LEU A 120 -4.42 28.51 -14.91
CA LEU A 120 -3.44 27.77 -15.69
C LEU A 120 -2.34 28.67 -16.26
N SER A 121 -2.71 29.82 -16.85
CA SER A 121 -1.74 30.75 -17.45
C SER A 121 -0.71 31.23 -16.42
N LYS A 122 -1.17 31.59 -15.23
CA LYS A 122 -0.32 32.07 -14.13
C LYS A 122 0.58 30.97 -13.56
N LEU A 123 0.04 29.78 -13.35
CA LEU A 123 0.81 28.63 -12.87
C LEU A 123 1.82 28.14 -13.92
N ALA A 124 1.45 28.10 -15.19
CA ALA A 124 2.35 27.75 -16.28
C ALA A 124 3.55 28.70 -16.36
N SER A 125 3.31 30.01 -16.21
CA SER A 125 4.39 31.00 -16.11
C SER A 125 5.34 30.73 -14.95
N ALA A 126 4.81 30.34 -13.78
CA ALA A 126 5.61 29.99 -12.61
C ALA A 126 6.43 28.70 -12.81
N ILE A 127 5.80 27.64 -13.34
CA ILE A 127 6.44 26.33 -13.58
C ILE A 127 7.58 26.49 -14.58
N ASP A 128 7.32 27.14 -15.72
CA ASP A 128 8.34 27.35 -16.75
C ASP A 128 9.47 28.28 -16.25
N TYR A 129 9.15 29.29 -15.43
CA TYR A 129 10.17 30.12 -14.79
C TYR A 129 11.13 29.27 -13.94
N ALA A 130 10.61 28.34 -13.14
CA ALA A 130 11.43 27.42 -12.35
C ALA A 130 12.24 26.46 -13.23
N HIS A 131 11.62 25.88 -14.26
CA HIS A 131 12.30 24.97 -15.20
C HIS A 131 13.46 25.66 -15.93
N ASN A 132 13.32 26.93 -16.31
CA ASN A 132 14.39 27.73 -16.91
C ASN A 132 15.57 27.99 -15.97
N GLN A 133 15.36 27.84 -14.66
CA GLN A 133 16.40 27.88 -13.62
C GLN A 133 16.92 26.47 -13.28
N ASN A 134 16.53 25.44 -14.04
CA ASN A 134 16.82 24.02 -13.80
C ASN A 134 16.24 23.48 -12.49
N ILE A 135 15.12 24.05 -12.01
CA ILE A 135 14.45 23.62 -10.79
C ILE A 135 13.15 22.91 -11.19
N ILE A 136 13.00 21.66 -10.76
CA ILE A 136 11.79 20.85 -10.97
C ILE A 136 11.03 20.81 -9.65
N HIS A 137 9.72 21.05 -9.67
CA HIS A 137 8.91 21.14 -8.46
C HIS A 137 8.65 19.77 -7.82
N ARG A 138 8.32 18.74 -8.63
CA ARG A 138 8.10 17.33 -8.25
C ARG A 138 6.88 17.00 -7.38
N ASP A 139 6.09 18.00 -6.98
CA ASP A 139 4.88 17.82 -6.12
C ASP A 139 3.81 18.87 -6.49
N ILE A 140 3.54 19.03 -7.77
CA ILE A 140 2.49 19.94 -8.25
C ILE A 140 1.13 19.32 -7.94
N LYS A 141 0.33 20.01 -7.12
CA LYS A 141 -1.04 19.62 -6.74
C LYS A 141 -1.82 20.84 -6.23
N PRO A 142 -3.17 20.83 -6.24
CA PRO A 142 -3.99 21.93 -5.74
C PRO A 142 -3.73 22.33 -4.28
N ALA A 143 -3.29 21.39 -3.42
CA ALA A 143 -2.95 21.69 -2.03
C ALA A 143 -1.71 22.59 -1.91
N ASN A 144 -0.83 22.59 -2.92
CA ASN A 144 0.39 23.40 -3.00
C ASN A 144 0.20 24.69 -3.82
N VAL A 145 -1.06 25.09 -4.07
CA VAL A 145 -1.41 26.34 -4.75
C VAL A 145 -2.28 27.18 -3.82
N LEU A 146 -1.73 28.27 -3.29
CA LEU A 146 -2.48 29.23 -2.46
C LEU A 146 -3.14 30.29 -3.34
N LEU A 147 -4.35 30.70 -2.99
CA LEU A 147 -5.09 31.71 -3.73
C LEU A 147 -5.05 33.04 -2.98
N ARG A 148 -4.87 34.15 -3.71
CA ARG A 148 -5.04 35.50 -3.16
C ARG A 148 -5.76 36.41 -4.15
N SER A 149 -6.33 37.50 -3.66
CA SER A 149 -6.89 38.57 -4.48
C SER A 149 -6.53 39.91 -3.84
N ALA A 150 -6.38 40.94 -4.67
CA ALA A 150 -6.12 42.30 -4.20
C ALA A 150 -7.43 43.04 -3.89
N SER A 151 -8.53 42.65 -4.54
CA SER A 151 -9.84 43.28 -4.40
C SER A 151 -10.62 42.79 -3.18
N GLU A 152 -10.53 41.50 -2.84
CA GLU A 152 -11.24 40.92 -1.70
C GLU A 152 -10.57 39.62 -1.17
N GLY A 153 -11.07 39.12 -0.03
CA GLY A 153 -10.62 37.85 0.54
C GLY A 153 -11.20 36.64 -0.21
N ILE A 154 -10.49 35.51 -0.17
CA ILE A 154 -10.95 34.25 -0.79
C ILE A 154 -11.96 33.56 0.13
N ASP A 155 -13.22 33.53 -0.29
CA ASP A 155 -14.31 32.79 0.37
C ASP A 155 -14.61 31.51 -0.42
N LEU A 156 -14.47 30.35 0.23
CA LEU A 156 -14.68 29.03 -0.37
C LEU A 156 -16.13 28.79 -0.85
N ASN A 157 -17.07 29.63 -0.40
CA ASN A 157 -18.48 29.55 -0.76
C ASN A 157 -18.89 30.54 -1.86
N LYS A 158 -17.96 31.31 -2.41
CA LYS A 158 -18.21 32.27 -3.49
C LYS A 158 -17.40 31.94 -4.75
N PRO A 159 -17.81 32.44 -5.92
CA PRO A 159 -16.95 32.46 -7.09
C PRO A 159 -15.62 33.15 -6.78
N LEU A 160 -14.51 32.65 -7.34
CA LEU A 160 -13.23 33.33 -7.20
C LEU A 160 -13.30 34.73 -7.81
N PRO A 161 -12.66 35.74 -7.19
CA PRO A 161 -12.55 37.07 -7.78
C PRO A 161 -11.85 37.02 -9.15
N ALA A 162 -12.21 37.96 -10.03
CA ALA A 162 -11.60 38.04 -11.36
C ALA A 162 -10.08 38.33 -11.31
N ASP A 163 -9.59 38.94 -10.23
CA ASP A 163 -8.18 39.23 -9.98
C ASP A 163 -7.48 38.16 -9.13
N VAL A 164 -8.05 36.95 -9.01
CA VAL A 164 -7.42 35.86 -8.26
C VAL A 164 -6.03 35.55 -8.81
N GLU A 165 -5.04 35.45 -7.93
CA GLU A 165 -3.67 35.08 -8.26
C GLU A 165 -3.33 33.75 -7.56
N PRO A 166 -3.00 32.68 -8.32
CA PRO A 166 -2.52 31.43 -7.75
C PRO A 166 -1.02 31.56 -7.43
N ILE A 167 -0.63 31.08 -6.24
CA ILE A 167 0.74 31.15 -5.73
C ILE A 167 1.22 29.73 -5.48
N LEU A 168 2.18 29.29 -6.28
CA LEU A 168 2.80 27.98 -6.15
C LEU A 168 3.75 27.96 -4.94
N THR A 169 3.53 27.00 -4.04
CA THR A 169 4.33 26.80 -2.82
C THR A 169 4.90 25.39 -2.79
N ASP A 170 5.79 25.12 -1.82
CA ASP A 170 6.22 23.76 -1.51
C ASP A 170 6.96 23.05 -2.65
N PHE A 171 7.89 23.77 -3.30
CA PHE A 171 8.95 23.18 -4.12
C PHE A 171 9.58 22.05 -3.29
N GLY A 172 9.75 20.86 -3.88
CA GLY A 172 9.97 19.57 -3.21
C GLY A 172 11.24 19.40 -2.37
N LEU A 173 11.58 20.38 -1.53
CA LEU A 173 12.63 20.41 -0.51
C LEU A 173 12.57 19.18 0.40
N VAL A 174 11.37 18.65 0.65
CA VAL A 174 11.13 17.44 1.44
C VAL A 174 11.70 16.18 0.78
N ARG A 175 11.61 16.05 -0.54
CA ARG A 175 12.11 14.86 -1.26
C ARG A 175 13.64 14.77 -1.36
N LEU A 176 14.34 15.78 -0.84
CA LEU A 176 15.80 15.76 -0.69
C LEU A 176 16.24 15.16 0.65
N LEU A 177 15.37 15.19 1.67
CA LEU A 177 15.50 14.33 2.85
C LEU A 177 15.33 12.86 2.42
N ASP A 178 14.44 12.62 1.48
CA ASP A 178 14.26 11.33 0.78
C ASP A 178 15.28 11.10 -0.34
N SER A 179 16.54 11.58 -0.25
CA SER A 179 17.55 11.34 -1.30
C SER A 179 17.89 9.85 -1.51
N SER A 180 17.29 8.97 -0.71
CA SER A 180 16.97 7.58 -1.00
C SER A 180 15.70 7.38 -1.83
N ILE A 181 15.51 8.15 -2.94
CA ILE A 181 14.71 7.68 -4.09
C ILE A 181 15.49 6.58 -4.85
N GLN A 182 15.97 5.61 -4.08
CA GLN A 182 16.14 4.22 -4.41
C GLN A 182 15.44 3.48 -3.25
N THR A 183 14.16 3.16 -3.48
CA THR A 183 13.46 2.01 -2.89
C THR A 183 13.86 1.63 -1.46
N SER A 184 13.58 2.49 -0.46
CA SER A 184 13.94 2.16 0.93
C SER A 184 12.95 2.57 2.02
N THR A 185 11.78 3.19 1.73
CA THR A 185 10.83 3.60 2.81
C THR A 185 9.34 3.43 2.54
N GLY A 186 8.86 3.13 1.33
CA GLY A 186 7.48 2.67 1.04
C GLY A 186 6.34 3.66 1.41
N THR A 187 6.60 4.61 2.30
CA THR A 187 5.88 5.86 2.46
C THR A 187 6.24 6.68 1.23
N VAL A 188 5.37 6.62 0.23
CA VAL A 188 5.33 7.66 -0.78
C VAL A 188 5.06 8.96 -0.04
N SER A 189 6.12 9.72 0.17
CA SER A 189 6.04 11.09 0.64
C SER A 189 5.40 11.92 -0.48
N GLY A 190 4.05 11.96 -0.47
CA GLY A 190 3.21 12.62 -1.47
C GLY A 190 1.80 12.03 -1.56
N THR A 191 0.85 12.80 -2.08
CA THR A 191 -0.48 12.27 -2.43
C THR A 191 -0.35 11.57 -3.79
N PRO A 192 -0.51 10.24 -3.89
CA PRO A 192 -0.26 9.48 -5.13
C PRO A 192 -1.12 9.95 -6.31
N ALA A 193 -2.25 10.61 -6.03
CA ALA A 193 -3.21 11.11 -7.01
C ALA A 193 -2.65 12.10 -8.05
N TYR A 194 -1.47 12.70 -7.84
CA TYR A 194 -0.85 13.64 -8.80
C TYR A 194 0.53 13.18 -9.29
N MET A 195 0.97 11.98 -8.89
CA MET A 195 2.30 11.48 -9.22
C MET A 195 2.42 11.15 -10.71
N SER A 196 3.56 11.47 -11.32
CA SER A 196 3.84 11.05 -12.70
C SER A 196 4.23 9.55 -12.78
N PRO A 197 4.04 8.89 -13.94
CA PRO A 197 4.46 7.49 -14.14
C PRO A 197 5.94 7.26 -13.82
N GLU A 198 6.83 8.13 -14.26
CA GLU A 198 8.27 8.04 -14.01
C GLU A 198 8.61 8.20 -12.52
N GLN A 199 7.88 9.05 -11.78
CA GLN A 199 8.01 9.12 -10.33
C GLN A 199 7.53 7.84 -9.65
N ALA A 200 6.43 7.25 -10.12
CA ALA A 200 5.89 6.01 -9.58
C ALA A 200 6.83 4.81 -9.83
N ARG A 201 7.62 4.83 -10.93
CA ARG A 201 8.66 3.83 -11.22
C ARG A 201 10.00 4.10 -10.52
N GLY A 202 10.17 5.26 -9.89
CA GLY A 202 11.47 5.68 -9.36
C GLY A 202 12.51 5.99 -10.46
N GLU A 203 12.05 6.34 -11.67
CA GLU A 203 12.89 6.74 -12.79
C GLU A 203 13.42 8.16 -12.61
N LYS A 204 14.39 8.55 -13.45
CA LYS A 204 14.92 9.91 -13.45
C LYS A 204 13.83 10.90 -13.84
N VAL A 205 13.51 11.81 -12.92
CA VAL A 205 12.53 12.88 -13.15
C VAL A 205 13.16 14.08 -13.86
N ASP A 206 12.38 14.70 -14.75
CA ASP A 206 12.74 15.94 -15.45
C ASP A 206 11.55 16.94 -15.43
N SER A 207 11.57 17.98 -16.26
CA SER A 207 10.46 18.93 -16.35
C SER A 207 9.13 18.30 -16.79
N LYS A 208 9.14 17.19 -17.53
CA LYS A 208 7.93 16.49 -18.02
C LYS A 208 7.12 15.87 -16.87
N THR A 209 7.77 15.60 -15.74
CA THR A 209 7.11 15.19 -14.49
C THR A 209 6.13 16.25 -14.01
N ASP A 210 6.57 17.52 -13.96
CA ASP A 210 5.72 18.62 -13.55
C ASP A 210 4.59 18.87 -14.55
N ILE A 211 4.83 18.65 -15.85
CA ILE A 211 3.79 18.76 -16.89
C ILE A 211 2.68 17.73 -16.69
N TYR A 212 3.03 16.50 -16.34
CA TYR A 212 2.04 15.47 -16.05
C TYR A 212 1.18 15.84 -14.84
N SER A 213 1.80 16.19 -13.72
CA SER A 213 1.08 16.61 -12.50
C SER A 213 0.22 17.86 -12.72
N PHE A 214 0.70 18.81 -13.55
CA PHE A 214 -0.07 19.97 -13.99
C PHE A 214 -1.30 19.56 -14.83
N GLY A 215 -1.15 18.55 -15.69
CA GLY A 215 -2.25 17.92 -16.43
C GLY A 215 -3.29 17.25 -15.53
N VAL A 216 -2.86 16.58 -14.45
CA VAL A 216 -3.78 15.98 -13.46
C VAL A 216 -4.59 17.07 -12.75
N MET A 217 -3.94 18.16 -12.36
CA MET A 217 -4.62 19.31 -11.76
C MET A 217 -5.60 19.97 -12.74
N LEU A 218 -5.27 20.07 -14.02
CA LEU A 218 -6.20 20.53 -15.05
C LEU A 218 -7.42 19.60 -15.17
N TYR A 219 -7.20 18.28 -15.18
CA TYR A 219 -8.28 17.30 -15.17
C TYR A 219 -9.23 17.54 -14.00
N GLU A 220 -8.70 17.69 -12.79
CA GLU A 220 -9.51 17.90 -11.59
C GLU A 220 -10.27 19.23 -11.61
N MET A 221 -9.67 20.31 -12.12
CA MET A 221 -10.38 21.58 -12.28
C MET A 221 -11.58 21.48 -13.24
N LEU A 222 -11.48 20.63 -14.28
CA LEU A 222 -12.54 20.40 -15.27
C LEU A 222 -13.60 19.39 -14.81
N ALA A 223 -13.17 18.30 -14.18
CA ALA A 223 -14.02 17.18 -13.79
C ALA A 223 -14.58 17.32 -12.36
N GLY A 224 -13.92 18.10 -11.50
CA GLY A 224 -14.19 18.19 -10.07
C GLY A 224 -13.66 17.03 -9.24
N VAL A 225 -13.02 16.04 -9.87
CA VAL A 225 -12.40 14.85 -9.27
C VAL A 225 -11.11 14.52 -10.01
N VAL A 226 -10.19 13.82 -9.35
CA VAL A 226 -8.92 13.36 -9.97
C VAL A 226 -9.19 12.28 -11.04
N PRO A 227 -8.29 12.11 -12.03
CA PRO A 227 -8.46 11.12 -13.10
C PRO A 227 -8.39 9.68 -12.61
N PHE A 228 -7.58 9.43 -11.58
CA PHE A 228 -7.35 8.10 -11.05
C PHE A 228 -7.60 8.09 -9.56
N ASP A 229 -8.53 7.22 -9.15
CA ASP A 229 -8.91 7.02 -7.76
C ASP A 229 -8.97 5.51 -7.47
N ALA A 230 -8.56 5.09 -6.29
CA ALA A 230 -8.59 3.71 -5.85
C ALA A 230 -8.55 3.65 -4.32
N GLU A 231 -8.98 2.53 -3.74
CA GLU A 231 -9.02 2.32 -2.29
C GLU A 231 -7.64 2.32 -1.63
N SER A 232 -6.57 2.16 -2.41
CA SER A 232 -5.19 2.20 -1.92
C SER A 232 -4.30 3.15 -2.74
N SER A 233 -3.29 3.71 -2.06
CA SER A 233 -2.27 4.57 -2.68
C SER A 233 -1.54 3.89 -3.83
N PHE A 234 -1.24 2.59 -3.70
CA PHE A 234 -0.64 1.79 -4.76
C PHE A 234 -1.60 1.56 -5.93
N GLY A 235 -2.89 1.33 -5.67
CA GLY A 235 -3.92 1.25 -6.72
C GLY A 235 -3.98 2.53 -7.54
N ILE A 236 -3.89 3.69 -6.89
CA ILE A 236 -3.77 4.99 -7.58
C ILE A 236 -2.49 5.02 -8.44
N LEU A 237 -1.33 4.63 -7.89
CA LEU A 237 -0.08 4.57 -8.66
C LEU A 237 -0.16 3.64 -9.87
N MET A 238 -0.77 2.46 -9.74
CA MET A 238 -0.96 1.52 -10.85
C MET A 238 -1.81 2.13 -11.96
N LYS A 239 -2.87 2.87 -11.62
CA LYS A 239 -3.66 3.61 -12.60
C LYS A 239 -2.86 4.74 -13.26
N HIS A 240 -2.03 5.43 -12.48
CA HIS A 240 -1.08 6.40 -13.04
C HIS A 240 -0.07 5.75 -13.99
N LEU A 241 0.34 4.50 -13.78
CA LEU A 241 1.27 3.78 -14.65
C LEU A 241 0.62 3.22 -15.92
N ASN A 242 -0.60 2.69 -15.80
CA ASN A 242 -1.16 1.79 -16.80
C ASN A 242 -2.45 2.31 -17.45
N ASP A 243 -3.30 3.02 -16.71
CA ASP A 243 -4.65 3.35 -17.17
C ASP A 243 -4.66 4.65 -17.99
N PRO A 244 -5.37 4.72 -19.13
CA PRO A 244 -5.63 6.00 -19.77
C PRO A 244 -6.51 6.90 -18.88
N PRO A 245 -6.33 8.23 -18.91
CA PRO A 245 -7.22 9.13 -18.18
C PRO A 245 -8.67 8.94 -18.64
N PRO A 246 -9.63 8.84 -17.70
CA PRO A 246 -11.03 8.69 -18.08
C PRO A 246 -11.53 9.88 -18.92
N PRO A 247 -12.51 9.68 -19.82
CA PRO A 247 -13.11 10.79 -20.54
C PRO A 247 -13.95 11.66 -19.60
N ILE A 248 -13.79 12.98 -19.69
CA ILE A 248 -14.59 13.94 -18.92
C ILE A 248 -15.89 14.20 -19.68
N PHE A 249 -17.03 13.96 -19.02
CA PHE A 249 -18.33 14.21 -19.63
C PHE A 249 -18.63 15.73 -19.70
N GLY A 250 -19.07 16.19 -20.88
CA GLY A 250 -19.54 17.56 -21.10
C GLY A 250 -18.47 18.57 -21.54
N ILE A 251 -17.25 18.12 -21.88
CA ILE A 251 -16.22 18.96 -22.52
C ILE A 251 -16.10 18.63 -24.03
N SER A 252 -15.45 19.51 -24.81
CA SER A 252 -15.19 19.25 -26.23
C SER A 252 -14.14 18.14 -26.41
N SER A 253 -14.14 17.49 -27.58
CA SER A 253 -13.10 16.52 -27.95
C SER A 253 -11.70 17.13 -27.95
N ASP A 254 -11.60 18.42 -28.28
CA ASP A 254 -10.36 19.18 -28.27
C ASP A 254 -9.82 19.37 -26.84
N LEU A 255 -10.68 19.67 -25.86
CA LEU A 255 -10.27 19.72 -24.45
C LEU A 255 -9.87 18.33 -23.92
N GLN A 256 -10.58 17.27 -24.32
CA GLN A 256 -10.18 15.91 -23.96
C GLN A 256 -8.83 15.53 -24.59
N ALA A 257 -8.55 15.95 -25.83
CA ALA A 257 -7.27 15.71 -26.49
C ALA A 257 -6.10 16.37 -25.74
N ILE A 258 -6.31 17.58 -25.20
CA ILE A 258 -5.32 18.26 -24.37
C ILE A 258 -4.99 17.44 -23.11
N ILE A 259 -6.01 16.95 -22.41
CA ILE A 259 -5.87 16.08 -21.23
C ILE A 259 -5.11 14.80 -21.60
N ASN A 260 -5.51 14.13 -22.68
CA ASN A 260 -4.90 12.87 -23.12
C ASN A 260 -3.41 13.05 -23.45
N ARG A 261 -3.01 14.20 -24.03
CA ARG A 261 -1.60 14.52 -24.30
C ARG A 261 -0.83 14.84 -23.02
N ALA A 262 -1.40 15.65 -22.12
CA ALA A 262 -0.75 16.01 -20.85
C ALA A 262 -0.50 14.78 -19.96
N LEU A 263 -1.46 13.84 -19.94
CA LEU A 263 -1.43 12.62 -19.14
C LEU A 263 -0.88 11.40 -19.89
N SER A 264 -0.15 11.62 -20.98
CA SER A 264 0.54 10.53 -21.68
C SER A 264 1.51 9.82 -20.73
N LYS A 265 1.52 8.49 -20.77
CA LYS A 265 2.43 7.67 -19.93
C LYS A 265 3.89 7.83 -20.36
N ASP A 266 4.11 7.99 -21.65
CA ASP A 266 5.41 8.36 -22.23
C ASP A 266 5.64 9.88 -22.07
N PRO A 267 6.67 10.32 -21.32
CA PRO A 267 7.02 11.73 -21.15
C PRO A 267 7.31 12.48 -22.47
N GLU A 268 7.85 11.81 -23.48
CA GLU A 268 8.21 12.42 -24.76
C GLU A 268 6.98 12.84 -25.58
N LEU A 269 5.84 12.19 -25.36
CA LEU A 269 4.58 12.55 -26.00
C LEU A 269 3.85 13.72 -25.30
N ARG A 270 4.31 14.15 -24.12
CA ARG A 270 3.72 15.28 -23.38
C ARG A 270 4.18 16.63 -23.98
N TYR A 271 3.53 17.71 -23.56
CA TYR A 271 3.97 19.08 -23.89
C TYR A 271 5.41 19.34 -23.46
N ASN A 272 6.10 20.23 -24.16
CA ASN A 272 7.49 20.59 -23.84
C ASN A 272 7.59 21.57 -22.68
N SER A 273 6.51 22.28 -22.37
CA SER A 273 6.44 23.26 -21.28
C SER A 273 5.03 23.37 -20.73
N ALA A 274 4.88 23.91 -19.52
CA ALA A 274 3.58 24.15 -18.93
C ALA A 274 2.85 25.27 -19.69
N LYS A 275 3.60 26.23 -20.26
CA LYS A 275 3.06 27.26 -21.12
C LYS A 275 2.45 26.70 -22.40
N GLU A 276 3.09 25.74 -23.07
CA GLU A 276 2.53 25.11 -24.28
C GLU A 276 1.16 24.47 -23.98
N LEU A 277 1.06 23.76 -22.86
CA LEU A 277 -0.20 23.17 -22.39
C LEU A 277 -1.27 24.25 -22.12
N ALA A 278 -0.92 25.29 -21.35
CA ALA A 278 -1.85 26.36 -21.00
C ALA A 278 -2.29 27.18 -22.22
N ASP A 279 -1.37 27.50 -23.13
CA ASP A 279 -1.67 28.25 -24.36
C ASP A 279 -2.62 27.46 -25.26
N GLU A 280 -2.42 26.14 -25.43
CA GLU A 280 -3.34 25.31 -26.23
C GLU A 280 -4.72 25.20 -25.57
N PHE A 281 -4.80 25.08 -24.24
CA PHE A 281 -6.07 25.16 -23.51
C PHE A 281 -6.80 26.48 -23.76
N ILE A 282 -6.10 27.61 -23.69
CA ILE A 282 -6.65 28.94 -23.93
C ILE A 282 -7.12 29.10 -25.39
N GLN A 283 -6.38 28.55 -26.35
CA GLN A 283 -6.80 28.55 -27.77
C GLN A 283 -8.12 27.80 -27.95
N VAL A 284 -8.24 26.59 -27.38
CA VAL A 284 -9.48 25.79 -27.45
C VAL A 284 -10.63 26.47 -26.73
N PHE A 285 -10.37 27.06 -25.56
CA PHE A 285 -11.35 27.88 -24.84
C PHE A 285 -11.87 29.04 -25.69
N ASN A 286 -11.01 29.69 -26.50
CA ASN A 286 -11.38 30.75 -27.44
C ASN A 286 -11.99 30.24 -28.76
N GLY A 287 -12.32 28.96 -28.86
CA GLY A 287 -13.00 28.36 -30.01
C GLY A 287 -12.09 27.91 -31.16
N GLN A 288 -10.77 27.83 -30.92
CA GLN A 288 -9.83 27.21 -31.87
C GLN A 288 -9.79 25.69 -31.66
N THR A 289 -9.26 24.95 -32.63
CA THR A 289 -9.02 23.51 -32.50
C THR A 289 -7.62 23.25 -31.94
N VAL A 290 -7.40 22.07 -31.37
CA VAL A 290 -6.04 21.66 -30.96
C VAL A 290 -5.06 21.64 -32.13
N SER A 291 -3.76 21.73 -31.83
CA SER A 291 -2.68 21.58 -32.80
C SER A 291 -2.70 20.22 -33.49
N ALA A 292 -2.07 20.14 -34.66
CA ALA A 292 -1.93 18.90 -35.41
C ALA A 292 -1.20 17.81 -34.59
N ASP A 293 -0.22 18.20 -33.77
CA ASP A 293 0.52 17.29 -32.91
C ASP A 293 -0.37 16.73 -31.79
N THR A 294 -1.15 17.57 -31.12
CA THR A 294 -2.12 17.12 -30.11
C THR A 294 -3.19 16.22 -30.71
N ALA A 295 -3.74 16.58 -31.88
CA ALA A 295 -4.70 15.75 -32.59
C ALA A 295 -4.12 14.39 -33.01
N ARG A 296 -2.83 14.33 -33.37
CA ARG A 296 -2.13 13.09 -33.71
C ARG A 296 -1.89 12.23 -32.46
N ILE A 297 -1.37 12.82 -31.39
CA ILE A 297 -1.05 12.11 -30.15
C ILE A 297 -2.33 11.58 -29.48
N ALA A 298 -3.41 12.35 -29.48
CA ALA A 298 -4.70 11.92 -28.93
C ALA A 298 -5.35 10.73 -29.67
N LYS A 299 -4.92 10.43 -30.91
CA LYS A 299 -5.36 9.27 -31.70
C LYS A 299 -4.52 8.01 -31.47
N ILE A 300 -3.38 8.12 -30.79
CA ILE A 300 -2.59 6.95 -30.42
C ILE A 300 -3.45 6.13 -29.45
N PRO A 301 -3.71 4.83 -29.73
CA PRO A 301 -4.51 4.00 -28.84
C PRO A 301 -3.88 3.95 -27.45
N GLN A 302 -4.52 4.63 -26.49
CA GLN A 302 -4.14 4.52 -25.08
C GLN A 302 -4.82 3.26 -24.55
N ARG A 303 -4.15 2.10 -24.66
CA ARG A 303 -4.71 0.78 -24.31
C ARG A 303 -5.24 0.77 -22.86
N PRO A 304 -6.54 0.54 -22.61
CA PRO A 304 -7.01 -0.01 -21.35
C PRO A 304 -7.20 -1.53 -21.50
N ALA A 305 -6.67 -2.33 -20.57
CA ALA A 305 -7.10 -3.71 -20.41
C ALA A 305 -8.48 -3.68 -19.74
N VAL A 306 -9.50 -4.28 -20.37
CA VAL A 306 -10.83 -4.45 -19.78
C VAL A 306 -11.16 -5.94 -19.80
N PRO A 307 -11.66 -6.53 -18.70
CA PRO A 307 -12.64 -7.58 -18.79
C PRO A 307 -14.05 -7.04 -18.50
N ALA A 308 -14.98 -7.57 -19.28
CA ALA A 308 -16.39 -7.22 -19.30
C ALA A 308 -17.14 -7.65 -18.02
N LYS A 309 -18.22 -6.91 -17.73
CA LYS A 309 -19.25 -7.20 -16.71
C LYS A 309 -19.59 -8.70 -16.60
N LYS A 310 -19.47 -9.26 -15.39
CA LYS A 310 -20.17 -10.49 -14.99
C LYS A 310 -21.40 -10.14 -14.15
N GLU A 311 -22.54 -10.70 -14.52
CA GLU A 311 -23.74 -10.74 -13.68
C GLU A 311 -23.47 -11.63 -12.46
N ALA A 312 -23.82 -11.14 -11.27
CA ALA A 312 -23.68 -11.87 -10.02
C ALA A 312 -24.61 -13.10 -10.01
N ARG A 313 -24.04 -14.28 -9.73
CA ARG A 313 -24.78 -15.50 -9.39
C ARG A 313 -24.52 -15.85 -7.93
N THR A 314 -25.60 -15.92 -7.15
CA THR A 314 -25.64 -16.34 -5.75
C THR A 314 -25.42 -17.85 -5.62
N PHE A 315 -24.51 -18.29 -4.75
CA PHE A 315 -24.37 -19.70 -4.35
C PHE A 315 -24.93 -19.95 -2.93
N PRO A 316 -25.59 -21.10 -2.68
CA PRO A 316 -26.26 -21.37 -1.40
C PRO A 316 -25.34 -22.00 -0.35
N LEU A 317 -25.54 -21.60 0.91
CA LEU A 317 -24.93 -22.19 2.12
C LEU A 317 -25.30 -23.67 2.27
N ALA A 318 -24.32 -24.58 2.16
CA ALA A 318 -24.53 -25.98 2.55
C ALA A 318 -23.25 -26.76 2.91
N TRP A 319 -22.19 -26.16 3.47
CA TRP A 319 -21.02 -26.95 3.92
C TRP A 319 -20.38 -26.48 5.25
N ALA A 320 -21.17 -25.91 6.16
CA ALA A 320 -20.72 -25.54 7.52
C ALA A 320 -20.54 -26.73 8.51
N GLY A 321 -20.53 -27.97 8.03
CA GLY A 321 -20.70 -29.15 8.89
C GLY A 321 -19.45 -29.93 9.27
N ILE A 322 -18.33 -29.79 8.55
CA ILE A 322 -17.23 -30.77 8.64
C ILE A 322 -15.95 -30.19 9.29
N ALA A 323 -15.76 -28.87 9.30
CA ALA A 323 -14.57 -28.22 9.89
C ALA A 323 -14.55 -28.17 11.44
N ILE A 324 -15.67 -28.45 12.12
CA ILE A 324 -15.77 -28.41 13.59
C ILE A 324 -15.11 -29.64 14.25
N GLY A 325 -14.93 -30.74 13.51
CA GLY A 325 -14.43 -32.01 14.07
C GLY A 325 -12.92 -32.07 14.30
N VAL A 326 -12.12 -31.38 13.50
CA VAL A 326 -10.65 -31.53 13.50
C VAL A 326 -9.99 -30.66 14.57
N VAL A 327 -10.56 -29.49 14.89
CA VAL A 327 -10.05 -28.59 15.94
C VAL A 327 -10.27 -29.17 17.35
N ALA A 328 -11.35 -29.92 17.57
CA ALA A 328 -11.64 -30.52 18.88
C ALA A 328 -10.63 -31.63 19.28
N ILE A 329 -10.00 -32.29 18.30
CA ILE A 329 -9.05 -33.39 18.54
C ILE A 329 -7.62 -32.85 18.79
N ALA A 330 -7.24 -31.75 18.14
CA ALA A 330 -5.93 -31.10 18.36
C ALA A 330 -5.82 -30.44 19.76
N VAL A 331 -6.92 -29.87 20.27
CA VAL A 331 -6.96 -29.25 21.61
C VAL A 331 -6.91 -30.28 22.74
N LEU A 332 -7.48 -31.48 22.52
CA LEU A 332 -7.46 -32.56 23.52
C LEU A 332 -6.10 -33.28 23.62
N GLY A 333 -5.28 -33.28 22.57
CA GLY A 333 -3.94 -33.87 22.57
C GLY A 333 -2.92 -33.07 23.39
N PHE A 334 -3.03 -31.75 23.41
CA PHE A 334 -2.05 -30.87 24.07
C PHE A 334 -2.24 -30.78 25.60
N VAL A 335 -3.43 -31.11 26.11
CA VAL A 335 -3.72 -31.07 27.56
C VAL A 335 -3.21 -32.31 28.31
N PHE A 336 -3.03 -33.46 27.63
CA PHE A 336 -2.72 -34.73 28.28
C PHE A 336 -1.24 -35.15 28.28
N PHE A 337 -0.34 -34.51 27.52
CA PHE A 337 1.09 -34.81 27.51
C PHE A 337 1.96 -33.60 27.89
N ARG A 338 2.15 -33.38 29.20
CA ARG A 338 3.16 -32.45 29.75
C ARG A 338 4.47 -33.20 30.06
N PRO A 339 5.66 -32.73 29.63
CA PRO A 339 6.93 -33.17 30.19
C PRO A 339 7.14 -32.59 31.60
N GLN A 340 7.50 -33.45 32.54
CA GLN A 340 7.67 -33.12 33.96
C GLN A 340 9.07 -32.53 34.19
N ALA A 341 9.17 -31.22 34.42
CA ALA A 341 10.42 -30.58 34.85
C ALA A 341 10.66 -30.82 36.36
N LEU A 342 11.86 -31.29 36.69
CA LEU A 342 12.32 -31.64 38.03
C LEU A 342 12.36 -30.41 38.94
N GLN A 343 11.76 -30.54 40.13
CA GLN A 343 11.80 -29.55 41.21
C GLN A 343 13.19 -29.50 41.85
N ALA A 344 13.77 -28.31 41.98
CA ALA A 344 14.82 -28.01 42.95
C ALA A 344 14.24 -27.08 44.02
N GLU A 345 14.39 -27.43 45.29
CA GLU A 345 13.94 -26.65 46.46
C GLU A 345 14.74 -25.35 46.64
N PRO A 346 14.14 -24.25 47.13
CA PRO A 346 14.85 -23.02 47.40
C PRO A 346 15.56 -23.08 48.75
N THR A 347 16.86 -22.77 48.76
CA THR A 347 17.61 -22.49 49.99
C THR A 347 17.43 -21.00 50.32
N VAL A 348 17.01 -20.71 51.55
CA VAL A 348 16.82 -19.35 52.08
C VAL A 348 18.19 -18.76 52.42
N GLU A 349 18.60 -17.70 51.74
CA GLU A 349 19.73 -16.87 52.16
C GLU A 349 19.31 -15.38 52.23
N ALA A 350 19.87 -14.71 53.23
CA ALA A 350 19.35 -13.49 53.83
C ALA A 350 19.52 -12.22 52.98
N ALA A 351 18.60 -11.29 53.23
CA ALA A 351 18.42 -10.02 52.57
C ALA A 351 19.68 -9.14 52.46
N THR A 352 20.01 -8.76 51.22
CA THR A 352 20.60 -7.47 50.88
C THR A 352 19.70 -6.78 49.87
N GLN A 353 19.50 -5.46 50.06
CA GLN A 353 18.58 -4.60 49.31
C GLN A 353 18.55 -4.89 47.80
N PRO A 354 17.37 -4.89 47.15
CA PRO A 354 17.31 -5.03 45.71
C PRO A 354 18.03 -3.84 45.05
N PRO A 355 18.83 -4.08 44.00
CA PRO A 355 19.33 -2.98 43.17
C PRO A 355 18.13 -2.24 42.57
N PRO A 356 18.27 -0.95 42.21
CA PRO A 356 17.21 -0.23 41.53
C PRO A 356 16.75 -1.04 40.32
N THR A 357 15.44 -1.27 40.23
CA THR A 357 14.79 -1.97 39.13
C THR A 357 15.34 -1.41 37.82
N PRO A 358 15.94 -2.23 36.93
CA PRO A 358 16.28 -1.74 35.60
C PRO A 358 15.00 -1.17 34.98
N SER A 359 15.08 0.00 34.35
CA SER A 359 13.96 0.49 33.55
C SER A 359 13.52 -0.62 32.58
N PRO A 360 12.21 -0.89 32.45
CA PRO A 360 11.72 -1.95 31.58
C PRO A 360 12.27 -1.75 30.17
N ASP A 361 12.73 -2.84 29.54
CA ASP A 361 13.26 -2.77 28.18
C ASP A 361 12.13 -2.26 27.27
N PRO A 362 12.27 -1.11 26.61
CA PRO A 362 11.24 -0.58 25.74
C PRO A 362 10.92 -1.51 24.55
N ASN A 363 11.74 -2.53 24.28
CA ASN A 363 11.51 -3.55 23.24
C ASN A 363 11.01 -4.89 23.78
N GLU A 364 10.67 -4.97 25.07
CA GLU A 364 10.02 -6.13 25.65
C GLU A 364 8.68 -6.40 24.93
N ILE A 365 8.50 -7.65 24.48
CA ILE A 365 7.28 -8.08 23.79
C ILE A 365 6.27 -8.52 24.85
N LEU A 366 5.22 -7.73 25.01
CA LEU A 366 4.12 -7.95 25.98
C LEU A 366 3.02 -8.85 25.42
N GLY A 367 3.10 -9.21 24.14
CA GLY A 367 2.05 -9.93 23.45
C GLY A 367 2.22 -9.94 21.93
N ARG A 368 1.29 -10.56 21.22
CA ARG A 368 1.29 -10.67 19.76
C ARG A 368 -0.12 -10.54 19.22
N VAL A 369 -0.24 -9.88 18.08
CA VAL A 369 -1.46 -9.87 17.28
C VAL A 369 -1.23 -10.78 16.09
N VAL A 370 -2.09 -11.78 15.95
CA VAL A 370 -2.11 -12.72 14.82
C VAL A 370 -3.41 -12.56 14.07
N PHE A 371 -3.33 -12.43 12.74
CA PHE A 371 -4.49 -12.39 11.86
C PHE A 371 -4.82 -13.81 11.40
N THR A 372 -6.10 -14.17 11.37
CA THR A 372 -6.52 -15.53 11.01
C THR A 372 -7.63 -15.53 9.97
N ASP A 373 -7.64 -16.57 9.12
CA ASP A 373 -8.57 -16.71 8.01
C ASP A 373 -9.52 -17.91 8.18
N GLN A 374 -10.37 -17.92 9.21
CA GLN A 374 -11.25 -19.07 9.44
C GLN A 374 -12.37 -19.23 8.40
N ASN A 375 -12.69 -18.18 7.64
CA ASN A 375 -13.84 -18.12 6.73
C ASN A 375 -13.47 -17.74 5.28
N GLY A 376 -12.18 -17.64 4.94
CA GLY A 376 -11.72 -17.12 3.64
C GLY A 376 -11.80 -15.59 3.50
N LEU A 377 -12.15 -14.89 4.58
CA LEU A 377 -12.42 -13.45 4.64
C LEU A 377 -11.40 -12.68 5.48
N MET A 378 -10.55 -13.37 6.25
CA MET A 378 -9.53 -12.73 7.11
C MET A 378 -10.10 -11.66 8.06
N ASP A 379 -11.33 -11.86 8.53
CA ASP A 379 -12.08 -10.92 9.35
C ASP A 379 -11.72 -11.00 10.84
N LYS A 380 -10.69 -11.77 11.22
CA LYS A 380 -10.32 -11.99 12.62
C LYS A 380 -8.88 -11.60 12.94
N ALA A 381 -8.72 -10.97 14.10
CA ALA A 381 -7.43 -10.74 14.73
C ALA A 381 -7.47 -11.23 16.18
N ALA A 382 -6.46 -11.98 16.59
CA ALA A 382 -6.30 -12.46 17.95
C ALA A 382 -5.10 -11.75 18.59
N LEU A 383 -5.35 -11.00 19.65
CA LEU A 383 -4.32 -10.47 20.53
C LEU A 383 -4.08 -11.48 21.65
N THR A 384 -2.88 -12.03 21.74
CA THR A 384 -2.38 -12.71 22.94
C THR A 384 -1.47 -11.75 23.70
N PHE A 385 -1.50 -11.81 25.03
CA PHE A 385 -0.64 -10.98 25.86
C PHE A 385 -0.16 -11.75 27.08
N ASP A 386 1.07 -11.46 27.45
CA ASP A 386 1.81 -12.04 28.57
C ASP A 386 2.32 -10.88 29.43
N ASP A 387 2.04 -10.92 30.73
CA ASP A 387 2.56 -9.97 31.71
C ASP A 387 2.23 -8.49 31.44
N LEU A 388 1.01 -8.19 30.96
CA LEU A 388 0.52 -6.81 30.92
C LEU A 388 0.51 -6.20 32.34
N PRO A 389 0.99 -4.95 32.53
CA PRO A 389 0.97 -4.31 33.83
C PRO A 389 -0.44 -4.28 34.43
N ILE A 390 -0.58 -4.47 35.74
CA ILE A 390 -1.91 -4.37 36.37
C ILE A 390 -2.32 -2.89 36.39
N PRO A 391 -3.48 -2.50 35.82
CA PRO A 391 -3.96 -1.12 35.81
C PRO A 391 -4.36 -0.70 37.23
N GLU A 392 -4.39 0.62 37.47
CA GLU A 392 -4.75 1.17 38.77
C GLU A 392 -6.18 0.78 39.18
N ALA A 393 -6.46 0.78 40.49
CA ALA A 393 -7.79 0.43 40.97
C ALA A 393 -8.85 1.43 40.44
N GLY A 394 -9.91 0.90 39.81
CA GLY A 394 -10.95 1.71 39.15
C GLY A 394 -10.68 1.97 37.66
N THR A 395 -9.69 1.30 37.08
CA THR A 395 -9.38 1.34 35.65
C THR A 395 -9.25 -0.07 35.05
N HIS A 396 -9.47 -0.17 33.74
CA HIS A 396 -9.30 -1.36 32.91
C HIS A 396 -8.54 -0.99 31.63
N TYR A 397 -8.25 -1.99 30.79
CA TYR A 397 -7.67 -1.74 29.46
C TYR A 397 -8.70 -1.84 28.37
N ASP A 398 -8.61 -0.95 27.39
CA ASP A 398 -9.28 -1.10 26.11
C ASP A 398 -8.27 -1.34 24.99
N VAL A 399 -8.63 -2.22 24.07
CA VAL A 399 -7.85 -2.54 22.88
C VAL A 399 -8.49 -1.87 21.68
N TRP A 400 -7.68 -1.16 20.90
CA TRP A 400 -8.10 -0.39 19.74
C TRP A 400 -7.32 -0.82 18.51
N PHE A 401 -8.03 -1.05 17.40
CA PHE A 401 -7.44 -1.14 16.07
C PHE A 401 -7.54 0.22 15.38
N LEU A 402 -6.42 0.64 14.80
CA LEU A 402 -6.25 1.92 14.11
C LEU A 402 -5.78 1.69 12.68
N GLY A 403 -6.29 2.51 11.76
CA GLY A 403 -6.01 2.44 10.33
C GLY A 403 -5.92 3.81 9.67
N GLN A 404 -5.20 3.89 8.56
CA GLN A 404 -5.00 5.12 7.77
C GLN A 404 -4.52 6.31 8.62
N GLY A 405 -3.55 6.09 9.51
CA GLY A 405 -3.02 7.15 10.37
C GLY A 405 -4.00 7.68 11.43
N GLY A 406 -5.00 6.86 11.80
CA GLY A 406 -5.99 7.16 12.84
C GLY A 406 -7.35 7.65 12.34
N GLU A 407 -7.60 7.63 11.02
CA GLU A 407 -8.93 7.94 10.47
C GLU A 407 -9.94 6.84 10.78
N PHE A 408 -9.49 5.59 10.80
CA PHE A 408 -10.29 4.44 11.21
C PHE A 408 -9.87 4.00 12.60
N ILE A 409 -10.80 4.10 13.56
CA ILE A 409 -10.60 3.60 14.92
C ILE A 409 -11.75 2.64 15.24
N ARG A 410 -11.41 1.47 15.78
CA ARG A 410 -12.37 0.47 16.26
C ARG A 410 -11.91 -0.09 17.61
N LYS A 411 -12.81 -0.08 18.59
CA LYS A 411 -12.63 -0.81 19.85
C LYS A 411 -12.76 -2.31 19.57
N ALA A 412 -11.69 -3.05 19.85
CA ALA A 412 -11.64 -4.49 19.69
C ALA A 412 -12.27 -5.22 20.89
N GLY A 413 -12.13 -4.63 22.08
CA GLY A 413 -12.71 -5.12 23.34
C GLY A 413 -11.95 -4.59 24.55
N SER A 414 -12.34 -5.06 25.73
CA SER A 414 -11.78 -4.63 27.02
C SER A 414 -11.11 -5.80 27.75
N ILE A 415 -10.06 -5.52 28.51
CA ILE A 415 -9.34 -6.48 29.34
C ILE A 415 -9.49 -6.07 30.80
N ASP A 416 -10.24 -6.88 31.55
CA ASP A 416 -10.52 -6.64 32.97
C ASP A 416 -9.35 -7.01 33.88
N ARG A 417 -9.34 -6.37 35.04
CA ARG A 417 -8.27 -6.43 36.04
C ARG A 417 -8.00 -7.84 36.61
N ASP A 418 -9.01 -8.70 36.64
CA ASP A 418 -8.95 -10.01 37.31
C ASP A 418 -8.28 -11.13 36.48
N GLY A 419 -7.79 -10.83 35.26
CA GLY A 419 -7.24 -11.82 34.30
C GLY A 419 -5.86 -11.51 33.69
N LEU A 420 -5.10 -10.57 34.26
CA LEU A 420 -4.00 -9.88 33.57
C LEU A 420 -2.63 -10.57 33.50
N ALA A 421 -2.47 -11.78 34.02
CA ALA A 421 -1.18 -12.49 33.92
C ALA A 421 -0.93 -12.99 32.48
N GLN A 422 -1.95 -13.60 31.87
CA GLN A 422 -1.92 -14.09 30.49
C GLN A 422 -3.34 -14.13 29.94
N GLY A 423 -3.55 -13.70 28.71
CA GLY A 423 -4.90 -13.67 28.13
C GLY A 423 -4.93 -13.62 26.61
N GLN A 424 -6.14 -13.81 26.08
CA GLN A 424 -6.42 -13.70 24.66
C GLN A 424 -7.69 -12.87 24.45
N LEU A 425 -7.62 -11.94 23.51
CA LEU A 425 -8.76 -11.20 22.99
C LEU A 425 -8.88 -11.49 21.49
N VAL A 426 -10.06 -11.91 21.06
CA VAL A 426 -10.34 -12.18 19.65
C VAL A 426 -11.32 -11.13 19.14
N TYR A 427 -10.86 -10.36 18.17
CA TYR A 427 -11.67 -9.43 17.40
C TYR A 427 -12.16 -10.10 16.13
N THR A 428 -13.42 -9.87 15.78
CA THR A 428 -14.01 -10.24 14.49
C THR A 428 -14.66 -9.00 13.89
N ASN A 429 -14.27 -8.65 12.68
CA ASN A 429 -14.85 -7.54 11.94
C ASN A 429 -16.28 -7.90 11.51
N SER A 430 -17.27 -7.13 11.97
CA SER A 430 -18.67 -7.35 11.65
C SER A 430 -18.99 -7.18 10.16
N ASP A 431 -18.19 -6.38 9.46
CA ASP A 431 -18.38 -6.06 8.04
C ASP A 431 -17.79 -7.16 7.13
N GLN A 432 -17.20 -8.22 7.70
CA GLN A 432 -16.60 -9.34 6.97
C GLN A 432 -15.45 -8.94 6.03
N GLU A 433 -14.84 -7.78 6.27
CA GLU A 433 -13.66 -7.32 5.55
C GLU A 433 -12.38 -7.76 6.28
N ASN A 434 -11.32 -8.00 5.49
CA ASN A 434 -10.00 -8.37 5.99
C ASN A 434 -9.49 -7.32 7.00
N VAL A 435 -9.17 -7.73 8.23
CA VAL A 435 -8.78 -6.78 9.30
C VAL A 435 -7.51 -6.02 8.92
N LEU A 436 -6.55 -6.68 8.27
CA LEU A 436 -5.28 -6.09 7.86
C LEU A 436 -5.43 -5.14 6.66
N SER A 437 -6.54 -5.19 5.91
CA SER A 437 -6.82 -4.18 4.87
C SER A 437 -7.16 -2.81 5.49
N LEU A 438 -7.85 -2.83 6.64
CA LEU A 438 -8.33 -1.64 7.33
C LEU A 438 -7.35 -1.10 8.35
N PHE A 439 -6.72 -1.99 9.13
CA PHE A 439 -5.95 -1.62 10.31
C PHE A 439 -4.49 -2.03 10.15
N ASP A 440 -3.60 -1.12 10.53
CA ASP A 440 -2.14 -1.29 10.52
C ASP A 440 -1.51 -0.95 11.87
N GLN A 441 -2.34 -0.63 12.87
CA GLN A 441 -1.90 -0.31 14.21
C GLN A 441 -2.86 -0.90 15.26
N ILE A 442 -2.30 -1.29 16.40
CA ILE A 442 -3.01 -1.64 17.62
C ILE A 442 -2.54 -0.77 18.78
N GLU A 443 -3.47 -0.34 19.63
CA GLU A 443 -3.18 0.36 20.88
C GLU A 443 -3.95 -0.27 22.04
N ILE A 444 -3.32 -0.32 23.21
CA ILE A 444 -3.96 -0.65 24.48
C ILE A 444 -3.91 0.59 25.36
N THR A 445 -5.08 1.10 25.75
CA THR A 445 -5.21 2.30 26.59
C THR A 445 -5.78 1.97 27.97
N VAL A 446 -5.42 2.77 28.97
CA VAL A 446 -6.01 2.70 30.32
C VAL A 446 -7.26 3.55 30.35
N GLU A 447 -8.39 2.92 30.66
CA GLU A 447 -9.71 3.52 30.71
C GLU A 447 -10.32 3.43 32.10
N VAL A 448 -11.23 4.36 32.42
CA VAL A 448 -11.87 4.42 33.73
C VAL A 448 -13.14 3.57 33.72
N ASP A 449 -13.38 2.74 34.74
CA ASP A 449 -14.49 1.75 34.74
C ASP A 449 -15.90 2.34 34.57
N ASN A 450 -16.08 3.63 34.87
CA ASN A 450 -17.36 4.34 34.75
C ASN A 450 -17.29 5.52 33.78
N ASP A 451 -16.51 5.39 32.70
CA ASP A 451 -16.44 6.42 31.66
C ASP A 451 -17.83 6.67 31.03
N PRO A 452 -18.34 7.92 31.00
CA PRO A 452 -19.57 8.24 30.29
C PRO A 452 -19.51 8.04 28.77
N ASN A 453 -18.32 7.91 28.17
CA ASN A 453 -18.07 7.74 26.74
C ASN A 453 -17.17 6.51 26.45
N PRO A 454 -17.62 5.28 26.74
CA PRO A 454 -16.79 4.07 26.68
C PRO A 454 -16.34 3.64 25.26
N ASP A 455 -16.79 4.34 24.23
CA ASP A 455 -16.44 4.11 22.82
C ASP A 455 -15.39 5.12 22.30
N VAL A 456 -14.86 5.97 23.18
CA VAL A 456 -13.82 6.96 22.86
C VAL A 456 -12.57 6.64 23.66
N SER A 457 -11.46 6.42 22.97
CA SER A 457 -10.17 6.17 23.64
C SER A 457 -9.73 7.38 24.47
N SER A 458 -9.23 7.14 25.69
CA SER A 458 -8.58 8.16 26.52
C SER A 458 -7.28 8.70 25.91
N GLY A 459 -6.66 7.96 24.99
CA GLY A 459 -5.32 8.23 24.48
C GLY A 459 -4.19 7.93 25.47
N ASN A 460 -4.49 7.37 26.64
CA ASN A 460 -3.48 6.94 27.62
C ASN A 460 -2.91 5.56 27.25
N VAL A 461 -2.10 5.53 26.19
CA VAL A 461 -1.57 4.29 25.61
C VAL A 461 -0.48 3.68 26.50
N VAL A 462 -0.69 2.43 26.92
CA VAL A 462 0.25 1.62 27.70
C VAL A 462 1.08 0.70 26.82
N ALA A 463 0.46 0.13 25.79
CA ALA A 463 1.15 -0.71 24.83
C ALA A 463 0.61 -0.45 23.42
N SER A 464 1.45 -0.60 22.42
CA SER A 464 1.03 -0.45 21.02
C SER A 464 1.92 -1.24 20.09
N SER A 465 1.45 -1.37 18.86
CA SER A 465 2.26 -1.85 17.75
C SER A 465 1.76 -1.21 16.46
N VAL A 466 2.69 -0.74 15.64
CA VAL A 466 2.45 -0.20 14.30
C VAL A 466 3.16 -1.12 13.32
N PHE A 467 2.44 -1.60 12.32
CA PHE A 467 3.02 -2.46 11.30
C PHE A 467 4.09 -1.68 10.51
N PRO A 468 5.29 -2.25 10.28
CA PRO A 468 6.32 -1.61 9.47
C PRO A 468 5.80 -1.18 8.08
N PRO A 469 5.70 0.14 7.77
CA PRO A 469 4.96 0.63 6.61
C PRO A 469 5.48 0.16 5.23
N MET A 470 6.79 -0.01 5.05
CA MET A 470 7.34 -0.52 3.78
C MET A 470 6.97 -1.98 3.57
N SER A 471 7.21 -2.78 4.61
CA SER A 471 6.95 -4.22 4.56
C SER A 471 5.46 -4.48 4.41
N LEU A 472 4.61 -3.68 5.06
CA LEU A 472 3.16 -3.80 5.06
C LEU A 472 2.57 -3.83 3.65
N ILE A 473 3.07 -3.02 2.71
CA ILE A 473 2.56 -2.97 1.33
C ILE A 473 2.68 -4.34 0.69
N HIS A 474 3.85 -4.97 0.83
CA HIS A 474 4.12 -6.26 0.22
C HIS A 474 3.45 -7.41 0.98
N VAL A 475 3.43 -7.37 2.32
CA VAL A 475 2.65 -8.32 3.13
C VAL A 475 1.19 -8.28 2.72
N ARG A 476 0.59 -7.08 2.56
CA ARG A 476 -0.78 -6.93 2.08
C ARG A 476 -1.00 -7.57 0.73
N HIS A 477 -0.11 -7.44 -0.25
CA HIS A 477 -0.34 -8.12 -1.54
C HIS A 477 -0.29 -9.65 -1.42
N VAL A 478 0.46 -10.21 -0.46
CA VAL A 478 0.46 -11.65 -0.21
C VAL A 478 -0.86 -12.11 0.43
N VAL A 479 -1.35 -11.40 1.45
CA VAL A 479 -2.44 -11.86 2.35
C VAL A 479 -3.76 -11.07 2.29
N VAL A 480 -3.81 -9.99 1.52
CA VAL A 480 -4.96 -9.11 1.32
C VAL A 480 -5.21 -8.93 -0.18
N PHE A 481 -6.47 -8.79 -0.55
CA PHE A 481 -6.86 -8.40 -1.92
C PHE A 481 -6.23 -7.06 -2.35
N PHE A 482 -5.84 -6.98 -3.62
CA PHE A 482 -5.49 -5.72 -4.29
C PHE A 482 -6.01 -5.72 -5.73
N ALA A 483 -6.27 -4.54 -6.30
CA ALA A 483 -7.04 -4.38 -7.55
C ALA A 483 -6.49 -5.09 -8.79
N THR A 484 -5.22 -5.50 -8.79
CA THR A 484 -4.60 -6.26 -9.89
C THR A 484 -4.45 -7.75 -9.58
N ALA A 485 -4.87 -8.20 -8.40
CA ALA A 485 -4.93 -9.61 -8.06
C ALA A 485 -6.08 -10.28 -8.84
N PRO A 486 -5.90 -11.54 -9.28
CA PRO A 486 -6.94 -12.27 -10.00
C PRO A 486 -8.16 -12.49 -9.11
N ASP A 487 -9.35 -12.38 -9.70
CA ASP A 487 -10.66 -12.60 -9.05
C ASP A 487 -10.96 -11.84 -7.75
N GLY A 488 -10.13 -10.86 -7.40
CA GLY A 488 -10.38 -10.02 -6.25
C GLY A 488 -9.97 -10.64 -4.91
N ILE A 489 -9.02 -11.57 -4.90
CA ILE A 489 -8.55 -12.27 -3.69
C ILE A 489 -7.06 -12.02 -3.41
N ALA A 490 -6.57 -12.40 -2.24
CA ALA A 490 -5.14 -12.33 -1.93
C ALA A 490 -4.34 -13.32 -2.78
N LEU A 491 -3.06 -13.02 -3.10
CA LEU A 491 -2.22 -13.91 -3.89
C LEU A 491 -2.12 -15.32 -3.28
N ILE A 492 -1.98 -15.41 -1.96
CA ILE A 492 -1.85 -16.70 -1.29
C ILE A 492 -3.15 -17.51 -1.27
N GLN A 493 -4.30 -16.83 -1.22
CA GLN A 493 -5.62 -17.47 -1.30
C GLN A 493 -5.89 -17.99 -2.71
N GLY A 494 -5.59 -17.19 -3.73
CA GLY A 494 -5.76 -17.59 -5.12
C GLY A 494 -4.80 -18.68 -5.57
N LEU A 495 -3.56 -18.65 -5.05
CA LEU A 495 -2.62 -19.77 -5.17
C LEU A 495 -3.24 -21.05 -4.61
N TRP A 496 -3.69 -21.02 -3.36
CA TRP A 496 -4.28 -22.19 -2.70
C TRP A 496 -5.49 -22.74 -3.46
N GLY A 497 -6.44 -21.88 -3.85
CA GLY A 497 -7.61 -22.28 -4.63
C GLY A 497 -7.26 -22.86 -6.02
N SER A 498 -6.22 -22.33 -6.67
CA SER A 498 -5.72 -22.88 -7.93
C SER A 498 -5.05 -24.24 -7.74
N THR A 499 -4.35 -24.45 -6.63
CA THR A 499 -3.77 -25.77 -6.32
C THR A 499 -4.82 -26.82 -5.96
N ASP A 500 -5.90 -26.43 -5.27
CA ASP A 500 -7.04 -27.31 -4.98
C ASP A 500 -7.78 -27.72 -6.27
N SER A 501 -7.95 -26.78 -7.19
CA SER A 501 -8.51 -27.04 -8.53
C SER A 501 -7.62 -27.98 -9.34
N LEU A 502 -6.30 -27.82 -9.25
CA LEU A 502 -5.32 -28.73 -9.88
C LEU A 502 -5.44 -30.14 -9.31
N ASP A 503 -5.44 -30.30 -7.99
CA ASP A 503 -5.52 -31.62 -7.35
C ASP A 503 -6.83 -32.35 -7.68
N THR A 504 -7.94 -31.61 -7.68
CA THR A 504 -9.24 -32.11 -8.14
C THR A 504 -9.18 -32.60 -9.60
N ALA A 505 -8.65 -31.78 -10.51
CA ALA A 505 -8.53 -32.17 -11.92
C ALA A 505 -7.63 -33.40 -12.14
N THR A 506 -6.56 -33.55 -11.34
CA THR A 506 -5.69 -34.73 -11.40
C THR A 506 -6.32 -36.00 -10.83
N THR A 507 -7.16 -35.88 -9.79
CA THR A 507 -7.94 -37.00 -9.26
C THR A 507 -8.96 -37.46 -10.29
N GLU A 508 -9.72 -36.53 -10.87
CA GLU A 508 -10.69 -36.81 -11.92
C GLU A 508 -10.04 -37.36 -13.21
N LEU A 509 -8.81 -36.94 -13.53
CA LEU A 509 -8.00 -37.52 -14.61
C LEU A 509 -7.76 -39.02 -14.37
N GLU A 510 -7.32 -39.39 -13.16
CA GLU A 510 -7.03 -40.78 -12.82
C GLU A 510 -8.30 -41.64 -12.86
N GLU A 511 -9.41 -41.13 -12.33
CA GLU A 511 -10.71 -41.79 -12.36
C GLU A 511 -11.22 -42.01 -13.79
N ALA A 512 -11.14 -40.98 -14.64
CA ALA A 512 -11.54 -41.06 -16.05
C ALA A 512 -10.71 -42.09 -16.82
N PHE A 513 -9.39 -42.09 -16.60
CA PHE A 513 -8.49 -43.05 -17.23
C PHE A 513 -8.81 -44.49 -16.80
N LYS A 514 -9.00 -44.75 -15.50
CA LYS A 514 -9.38 -46.06 -14.96
C LYS A 514 -10.75 -46.53 -15.47
N ALA A 515 -11.68 -45.61 -15.74
CA ALA A 515 -12.97 -45.90 -16.33
C ALA A 515 -12.92 -46.20 -17.84
N GLY A 516 -11.79 -45.94 -18.50
CA GLY A 516 -11.65 -46.06 -19.96
C GLY A 516 -12.32 -44.91 -20.73
N ASP A 517 -12.57 -43.77 -20.08
CA ASP A 517 -13.20 -42.59 -20.69
C ASP A 517 -12.13 -41.68 -21.30
N GLU A 518 -11.74 -41.97 -22.55
CA GLU A 518 -10.74 -41.18 -23.26
C GLU A 518 -11.14 -39.70 -23.41
N PRO A 519 -12.37 -39.33 -23.85
CA PRO A 519 -12.77 -37.93 -23.93
C PRO A 519 -12.59 -37.16 -22.62
N LEU A 520 -13.07 -37.72 -21.50
CA LEU A 520 -12.91 -37.06 -20.20
C LEU A 520 -11.44 -36.99 -19.77
N THR A 521 -10.64 -38.02 -20.07
CA THR A 521 -9.19 -38.03 -19.81
C THR A 521 -8.49 -36.87 -20.53
N ARG A 522 -8.80 -36.64 -21.81
CA ARG A 522 -8.24 -35.54 -22.61
C ARG A 522 -8.64 -34.18 -22.07
N LYS A 523 -9.91 -34.03 -21.71
CA LYS A 523 -10.43 -32.82 -21.09
C LYS A 523 -9.74 -32.50 -19.77
N LYS A 524 -9.51 -33.50 -18.90
CA LYS A 524 -8.83 -33.27 -17.62
C LYS A 524 -7.35 -32.94 -17.79
N LEU A 525 -6.68 -33.54 -18.78
CA LEU A 525 -5.33 -33.11 -19.16
C LEU A 525 -5.29 -31.66 -19.65
N GLU A 526 -6.31 -31.21 -20.38
CA GLU A 526 -6.44 -29.82 -20.80
C GLU A 526 -6.57 -28.88 -19.60
N GLU A 527 -7.51 -29.19 -18.70
CA GLU A 527 -7.72 -28.40 -17.48
C GLU A 527 -6.42 -28.26 -16.69
N ILE A 528 -5.66 -29.36 -16.51
CA ILE A 528 -4.35 -29.36 -15.83
C ILE A 528 -3.34 -28.43 -16.52
N VAL A 529 -3.22 -28.49 -17.85
CA VAL A 529 -2.32 -27.60 -18.60
C VAL A 529 -2.75 -26.15 -18.43
N ASN A 530 -4.04 -25.85 -18.62
CA ASN A 530 -4.55 -24.47 -18.55
C ASN A 530 -4.45 -23.88 -17.13
N LEU A 531 -4.69 -24.68 -16.08
CA LEU A 531 -4.49 -24.31 -14.66
C LEU A 531 -3.04 -23.97 -14.33
N THR A 532 -2.09 -24.73 -14.87
CA THR A 532 -0.67 -24.52 -14.57
C THR A 532 -0.14 -23.29 -15.29
N VAL A 533 -0.53 -23.05 -16.54
CA VAL A 533 0.04 -21.98 -17.37
C VAL A 533 -0.75 -20.68 -17.37
N GLY A 534 -2.06 -20.67 -17.12
CA GLY A 534 -2.90 -19.47 -17.17
C GLY A 534 -3.05 -18.82 -18.55
N ASN A 535 -4.04 -17.94 -18.70
CA ASN A 535 -4.49 -17.42 -19.99
C ASN A 535 -3.50 -16.45 -20.68
N ALA A 536 -2.56 -15.89 -19.94
CA ALA A 536 -1.51 -15.04 -20.50
C ALA A 536 -0.49 -15.85 -21.30
N ASN A 537 -0.35 -17.17 -21.04
CA ASN A 537 0.46 -18.06 -21.85
C ASN A 537 -0.30 -18.49 -23.11
N ILE A 538 -0.37 -17.60 -24.10
CA ILE A 538 -1.12 -17.83 -25.35
C ILE A 538 -0.61 -19.02 -26.19
N ALA A 539 0.58 -19.56 -25.88
CA ALA A 539 1.14 -20.70 -26.59
C ALA A 539 0.58 -22.04 -26.08
N GLN A 540 0.35 -22.13 -24.77
CA GLN A 540 -0.07 -23.36 -24.09
C GLN A 540 -1.50 -23.32 -23.56
N TYR A 541 -2.06 -22.13 -23.29
CA TYR A 541 -3.45 -21.96 -22.88
C TYR A 541 -4.40 -22.03 -24.07
N LYS A 542 -5.04 -23.18 -24.27
CA LYS A 542 -5.89 -23.45 -25.43
C LYS A 542 -6.76 -24.69 -25.22
N ASP A 543 -7.67 -24.88 -26.17
CA ASP A 543 -8.45 -26.09 -26.38
C ASP A 543 -7.51 -27.17 -26.92
N TRP A 544 -7.16 -28.13 -26.08
CA TRP A 544 -6.25 -29.23 -26.37
C TRP A 544 -7.00 -30.48 -26.83
N ASP A 545 -8.22 -30.72 -26.34
CA ASP A 545 -9.02 -31.88 -26.72
C ASP A 545 -9.82 -31.69 -28.02
N GLY A 546 -9.92 -30.44 -28.50
CA GLY A 546 -10.56 -30.07 -29.76
C GLY A 546 -12.09 -30.04 -29.69
N ASP A 547 -12.69 -29.96 -28.49
CA ASP A 547 -14.14 -29.94 -28.30
C ASP A 547 -14.79 -28.58 -28.64
N GLY A 548 -13.96 -27.56 -28.92
CA GLY A 548 -14.37 -26.20 -29.25
C GLY A 548 -14.45 -25.27 -28.04
N THR A 549 -14.09 -25.74 -26.84
CA THR A 549 -14.10 -24.95 -25.60
C THR A 549 -12.77 -25.04 -24.87
N VAL A 550 -12.25 -23.90 -24.40
CA VAL A 550 -11.08 -23.89 -23.52
C VAL A 550 -11.54 -24.18 -22.10
N SER A 551 -11.20 -25.36 -21.59
CA SER A 551 -11.55 -25.85 -20.26
C SER A 551 -10.52 -25.38 -19.23
N ASP A 552 -11.01 -24.64 -18.23
CA ASP A 552 -10.22 -24.14 -17.10
C ASP A 552 -11.17 -23.91 -15.92
N PRO A 553 -11.07 -24.70 -14.84
CA PRO A 553 -11.93 -24.57 -13.66
C PRO A 553 -11.51 -23.44 -12.71
N SER A 554 -10.39 -22.75 -12.96
CA SER A 554 -9.88 -21.66 -12.11
C SER A 554 -10.21 -20.26 -12.61
N ASP A 555 -9.60 -19.27 -11.96
CA ASP A 555 -9.60 -17.85 -12.32
C ASP A 555 -8.78 -17.50 -13.57
N ARG A 556 -8.14 -18.50 -14.20
CA ARG A 556 -7.34 -18.40 -15.43
C ARG A 556 -6.01 -17.67 -15.26
N PHE A 557 -5.58 -17.40 -14.04
CA PHE A 557 -4.34 -16.69 -13.79
C PHE A 557 -3.09 -17.56 -13.92
N GLY A 558 -3.20 -18.84 -13.63
CA GLY A 558 -2.09 -19.78 -13.70
C GLY A 558 -1.24 -19.83 -12.43
N LEU A 559 -0.67 -20.99 -12.16
CA LEU A 559 0.30 -21.20 -11.07
C LEU A 559 1.71 -20.72 -11.45
N LEU A 560 2.16 -21.08 -12.65
CA LEU A 560 3.51 -20.79 -13.16
C LEU A 560 3.61 -19.42 -13.82
N GLN A 561 4.86 -19.00 -14.05
CA GLN A 561 5.13 -17.79 -14.79
C GLN A 561 4.53 -17.84 -16.20
N ASN A 562 3.74 -16.85 -16.56
CA ASN A 562 3.12 -16.73 -17.89
C ASN A 562 3.35 -15.37 -18.54
N GLY A 563 3.42 -15.35 -19.88
CA GLY A 563 3.66 -14.13 -20.68
C GLY A 563 5.11 -13.92 -21.15
N ASP A 564 5.35 -12.78 -21.82
CA ASP A 564 6.65 -12.44 -22.43
C ASP A 564 7.76 -12.26 -21.38
N PRO A 565 8.95 -12.85 -21.57
CA PRO A 565 10.09 -12.64 -20.68
C PRO A 565 10.46 -11.15 -20.65
N GLY A 566 10.26 -10.51 -19.50
CA GLY A 566 10.65 -9.12 -19.26
C GLY A 566 9.53 -8.10 -19.09
N TYR A 567 8.24 -8.49 -19.17
CA TYR A 567 7.13 -7.53 -19.05
C TYR A 567 6.25 -7.62 -17.81
N THR A 568 6.24 -8.73 -17.06
CA THR A 568 5.71 -8.87 -15.68
C THR A 568 5.86 -10.34 -15.27
N ASP A 569 6.23 -10.62 -14.02
CA ASP A 569 6.08 -11.96 -13.44
C ASP A 569 4.57 -12.22 -13.26
N GLN A 570 3.91 -12.88 -14.20
CA GLN A 570 2.47 -13.20 -14.10
C GLN A 570 2.30 -14.67 -13.70
N GLY A 571 1.34 -14.98 -12.84
CA GLY A 571 1.17 -16.30 -12.20
C GLY A 571 1.35 -16.25 -10.68
N TYR A 572 0.58 -17.07 -9.95
CA TYR A 572 0.48 -16.96 -8.49
C TYR A 572 1.80 -17.19 -7.76
N ILE A 573 2.57 -18.22 -8.15
CA ILE A 573 3.81 -18.59 -7.46
C ILE A 573 4.84 -17.46 -7.57
N ALA A 574 5.06 -16.96 -8.79
CA ALA A 574 6.05 -15.92 -9.03
C ALA A 574 5.69 -14.60 -8.34
N GLN A 575 4.40 -14.19 -8.37
CA GLN A 575 3.97 -12.95 -7.73
C GLN A 575 4.00 -13.02 -6.20
N ALA A 576 3.51 -14.11 -5.60
CA ALA A 576 3.55 -14.29 -4.16
C ALA A 576 5.01 -14.32 -3.67
N MET A 577 5.90 -14.99 -4.40
CA MET A 577 7.32 -15.06 -4.10
C MET A 577 7.98 -13.68 -4.20
N SER A 578 7.69 -12.91 -5.25
CA SER A 578 8.22 -11.57 -5.44
C SER A 578 7.80 -10.63 -4.31
N HIS A 579 6.52 -10.64 -3.93
CA HIS A 579 6.01 -9.84 -2.80
C HIS A 579 6.61 -10.27 -1.46
N ALA A 580 6.73 -11.57 -1.18
CA ALA A 580 7.41 -12.04 0.03
C ALA A 580 8.89 -11.56 0.06
N GLN A 581 9.62 -11.65 -1.06
CA GLN A 581 10.99 -11.16 -1.14
C GLN A 581 11.10 -9.64 -0.95
N PHE A 582 10.18 -8.87 -1.52
CA PHE A 582 10.15 -7.42 -1.32
C PHE A 582 9.83 -7.05 0.13
N ALA A 583 8.90 -7.75 0.78
CA ALA A 583 8.64 -7.59 2.21
C ALA A 583 9.90 -7.85 3.04
N ALA A 584 10.65 -8.91 2.75
CA ALA A 584 11.89 -9.24 3.47
C ALA A 584 13.03 -8.23 3.23
N ARG A 585 13.08 -7.61 2.05
CA ARG A 585 14.14 -6.65 1.65
C ARG A 585 13.85 -5.22 2.06
N ALA A 586 12.61 -4.92 2.47
CA ALA A 586 12.26 -3.62 2.99
C ALA A 586 13.17 -3.21 4.16
N ALA A 587 13.52 -1.92 4.23
CA ALA A 587 14.46 -1.43 5.24
C ALA A 587 13.90 -1.51 6.67
N ASP A 588 12.57 -1.55 6.83
CA ASP A 588 11.88 -1.74 8.11
C ASP A 588 11.49 -3.20 8.41
N ALA A 589 11.91 -4.15 7.57
CA ALA A 589 11.53 -5.54 7.73
C ALA A 589 12.05 -6.10 9.06
N THR A 590 11.11 -6.51 9.91
CA THR A 590 11.41 -7.14 11.20
C THR A 590 12.02 -8.53 11.01
N ILE A 591 12.59 -9.09 12.07
CA ILE A 591 13.10 -10.47 12.03
C ILE A 591 12.01 -11.48 11.70
N ASN A 592 10.78 -11.22 12.16
CA ASN A 592 9.62 -12.04 11.84
C ASN A 592 9.32 -11.97 10.34
N ILE A 593 9.14 -10.78 9.78
CA ILE A 593 8.84 -10.59 8.35
C ILE A 593 9.92 -11.28 7.48
N LYS A 594 11.20 -11.11 7.80
CA LYS A 594 12.30 -11.76 7.06
C LYS A 594 12.24 -13.28 7.15
N THR A 595 12.06 -13.83 8.36
CA THR A 595 11.99 -15.28 8.59
C THR A 595 10.79 -15.89 7.86
N GLN A 596 9.59 -15.33 8.05
CA GLN A 596 8.39 -15.90 7.46
C GLN A 596 8.34 -15.71 5.94
N SER A 597 8.85 -14.59 5.43
CA SER A 597 9.01 -14.42 3.97
C SER A 597 9.95 -15.47 3.38
N ALA A 598 11.05 -15.81 4.05
CA ALA A 598 11.95 -16.87 3.60
C ALA A 598 11.26 -18.25 3.60
N ASN A 599 10.44 -18.52 4.62
CA ASN A 599 9.63 -19.74 4.69
C ASN A 599 8.62 -19.82 3.52
N VAL A 600 7.88 -18.74 3.26
CA VAL A 600 6.95 -18.64 2.12
C VAL A 600 7.69 -18.86 0.80
N VAL A 601 8.80 -18.17 0.57
CA VAL A 601 9.61 -18.31 -0.64
C VAL A 601 10.07 -19.76 -0.84
N THR A 602 10.47 -20.44 0.23
CA THR A 602 10.94 -21.83 0.15
C THR A 602 9.81 -22.77 -0.27
N CYS A 603 8.62 -22.65 0.31
CA CYS A 603 7.43 -23.41 -0.13
C CYS A 603 7.10 -23.11 -1.60
N LEU A 604 7.09 -21.84 -2.01
CA LEU A 604 6.78 -21.44 -3.38
C LEU A 604 7.80 -21.98 -4.40
N GLN A 605 9.08 -22.07 -4.04
CA GLN A 605 10.10 -22.70 -4.88
C GLN A 605 9.89 -24.21 -5.03
N ASN A 606 9.52 -24.91 -3.95
CA ASN A 606 9.17 -26.33 -4.02
C ASN A 606 7.97 -26.53 -4.96
N MET A 607 6.91 -25.75 -4.75
CA MET A 607 5.71 -25.78 -5.56
C MET A 607 6.02 -25.49 -7.03
N GLN A 608 6.89 -24.52 -7.32
CA GLN A 608 7.30 -24.20 -8.69
C GLN A 608 7.90 -25.44 -9.37
N GLY A 609 8.85 -26.10 -8.72
CA GLY A 609 9.52 -27.29 -9.27
C GLY A 609 8.58 -28.48 -9.46
N TRP A 610 7.61 -28.68 -8.57
CA TRP A 610 6.59 -29.72 -8.77
C TRP A 610 5.59 -29.36 -9.87
N THR A 611 5.16 -28.11 -9.94
CA THR A 611 4.20 -27.63 -10.95
C THR A 611 4.80 -27.70 -12.37
N GLU A 612 6.08 -27.37 -12.54
CA GLU A 612 6.80 -27.53 -13.81
C GLU A 612 6.83 -29.01 -14.26
N GLN A 613 7.03 -29.94 -13.31
CA GLN A 613 6.98 -31.38 -13.60
C GLN A 613 5.59 -31.89 -13.95
N VAL A 614 4.54 -31.35 -13.33
CA VAL A 614 3.14 -31.64 -13.69
C VAL A 614 2.87 -31.18 -15.12
N LEU A 615 3.24 -29.95 -15.46
CA LEU A 615 3.06 -29.39 -16.80
C LEU A 615 3.78 -30.23 -17.87
N GLU A 616 5.04 -30.58 -17.64
CA GLU A 616 5.83 -31.42 -18.56
C GLU A 616 5.12 -32.75 -18.85
N LYS A 617 4.66 -33.44 -17.81
CA LYS A 617 3.99 -34.74 -17.93
C LYS A 617 2.61 -34.62 -18.57
N ALA A 618 1.84 -33.60 -18.22
CA ALA A 618 0.52 -33.36 -18.79
C ALA A 618 0.60 -33.10 -20.31
N LEU A 619 1.56 -32.26 -20.75
CA LEU A 619 1.82 -32.02 -22.16
C LEU A 619 2.24 -33.29 -22.90
N ARG A 620 3.10 -34.12 -22.28
CA ARG A 620 3.49 -35.42 -22.85
C ARG A 620 2.28 -36.35 -23.00
N LEU A 621 1.42 -36.41 -21.99
CA LEU A 621 0.20 -37.23 -22.02
C LEU A 621 -0.78 -36.76 -23.11
N GLN A 622 -0.86 -35.45 -23.39
CA GLN A 622 -1.69 -34.93 -24.47
C GLN A 622 -1.32 -35.51 -25.85
N GLU A 623 -0.03 -35.76 -26.10
CA GLU A 623 0.45 -36.30 -27.38
C GLU A 623 0.45 -37.85 -27.42
N MET A 624 0.34 -38.52 -26.28
CA MET A 624 0.38 -39.97 -26.19
C MET A 624 -0.95 -40.61 -26.64
N PRO A 625 -0.93 -41.74 -27.39
CA PRO A 625 -2.14 -42.53 -27.64
C PRO A 625 -2.76 -43.03 -26.33
N PHE A 626 -4.10 -43.05 -26.27
CA PHE A 626 -4.80 -43.56 -25.09
C PHE A 626 -4.53 -45.05 -24.87
N GLY A 627 -4.01 -45.41 -23.70
CA GLY A 627 -3.63 -46.77 -23.38
C GLY A 627 -2.84 -46.91 -22.07
N PRO A 628 -2.48 -48.15 -21.68
CA PRO A 628 -1.89 -48.46 -20.37
C PRO A 628 -0.53 -47.77 -20.12
N GLU A 629 0.19 -47.38 -21.18
CA GLU A 629 1.45 -46.64 -21.10
C GLU A 629 1.29 -45.24 -20.46
N MET A 630 0.07 -44.70 -20.38
CA MET A 630 -0.23 -43.43 -19.71
C MET A 630 -0.25 -43.55 -18.18
N GLU A 631 -0.57 -44.74 -17.65
CA GLU A 631 -0.82 -44.95 -16.21
C GLU A 631 0.33 -44.46 -15.30
N PRO A 632 1.62 -44.75 -15.59
CA PRO A 632 2.71 -44.30 -14.73
C PRO A 632 2.81 -42.77 -14.63
N LEU A 633 2.60 -42.06 -15.75
CA LEU A 633 2.66 -40.60 -15.78
C LEU A 633 1.46 -39.97 -15.07
N ILE A 634 0.27 -40.57 -15.18
CA ILE A 634 -0.92 -40.11 -14.44
C ILE A 634 -0.71 -40.27 -12.93
N THR A 635 -0.17 -41.41 -12.49
CA THR A 635 0.16 -41.62 -11.06
C THR A 635 1.21 -40.64 -10.56
N GLU A 636 2.23 -40.33 -11.37
CA GLU A 636 3.23 -39.31 -11.03
C GLU A 636 2.62 -37.91 -10.92
N ILE A 637 1.73 -37.53 -11.85
CA ILE A 637 1.00 -36.24 -11.79
C ILE A 637 0.16 -36.15 -10.51
N LEU A 638 -0.60 -37.20 -10.17
CA LEU A 638 -1.42 -37.25 -8.95
C LEU A 638 -0.57 -37.16 -7.68
N THR A 639 0.62 -37.76 -7.68
CA THR A 639 1.55 -37.65 -6.56
C THR A 639 2.06 -36.21 -6.42
N LEU A 640 2.46 -35.59 -7.53
CA LEU A 640 2.98 -34.23 -7.55
C LEU A 640 1.91 -33.19 -7.19
N SER A 641 0.66 -33.35 -7.62
CA SER A 641 -0.44 -32.44 -7.26
C SER A 641 -0.71 -32.46 -5.75
N GLY A 642 -0.74 -33.65 -5.15
CA GLY A 642 -0.86 -33.80 -3.70
C GLY A 642 0.28 -33.12 -2.94
N GLN A 643 1.51 -33.23 -3.45
CA GLN A 643 2.68 -32.53 -2.91
C GLN A 643 2.55 -31.00 -3.05
N ILE A 644 2.06 -30.51 -4.19
CA ILE A 644 1.83 -29.07 -4.40
C ILE A 644 0.86 -28.51 -3.37
N VAL A 645 -0.23 -29.23 -3.03
CA VAL A 645 -1.23 -28.76 -2.06
C VAL A 645 -0.73 -28.90 -0.61
N SER A 646 -0.31 -30.12 -0.24
CA SER A 646 -0.11 -30.50 1.16
C SER A 646 1.35 -30.52 1.59
N GLY A 647 2.29 -30.46 0.64
CA GLY A 647 3.70 -30.74 0.88
C GLY A 647 3.99 -32.23 1.03
N VAL A 648 5.24 -32.55 1.39
CA VAL A 648 5.70 -33.91 1.67
C VAL A 648 6.69 -33.91 2.83
N ASP A 649 6.55 -34.86 3.74
CA ASP A 649 7.50 -35.07 4.83
C ASP A 649 8.70 -35.87 4.29
N SER A 650 9.69 -35.15 3.75
CA SER A 650 10.87 -35.76 3.12
C SER A 650 11.86 -36.30 4.15
N ASN A 651 11.85 -35.75 5.36
CA ASN A 651 12.78 -36.11 6.44
C ASN A 651 12.20 -37.12 7.46
N ASN A 652 10.92 -37.50 7.32
CA ASN A 652 10.16 -38.44 8.16
C ASN A 652 10.03 -38.01 9.64
N ASN A 653 9.93 -36.70 9.91
CA ASN A 653 9.72 -36.18 11.26
C ASN A 653 8.23 -35.96 11.62
N GLN A 654 7.30 -36.35 10.75
CA GLN A 654 5.85 -36.19 10.87
C GLN A 654 5.37 -34.74 10.78
N LEU A 655 6.22 -33.83 10.30
CA LEU A 655 5.90 -32.42 10.10
C LEU A 655 6.14 -32.05 8.64
N ILE A 656 5.32 -31.12 8.12
CA ILE A 656 5.57 -30.50 6.81
C ILE A 656 6.13 -29.12 7.08
N GLU A 657 7.43 -28.95 6.83
CA GLU A 657 8.15 -27.74 7.15
C GLU A 657 8.44 -26.90 5.89
N PRO A 658 8.65 -25.58 6.01
CA PRO A 658 9.01 -24.72 4.89
C PRO A 658 10.50 -24.89 4.53
N ILE A 659 10.93 -26.12 4.32
CA ILE A 659 12.29 -26.46 3.90
C ILE A 659 12.28 -26.97 2.45
N ILE A 660 13.46 -26.98 1.84
CA ILE A 660 13.64 -27.41 0.45
C ILE A 660 13.13 -28.85 0.31
N GLY A 661 12.16 -29.04 -0.59
CA GLY A 661 11.55 -30.32 -0.91
C GLY A 661 10.40 -30.77 -0.01
N GLU A 662 9.89 -29.94 0.91
CA GLU A 662 8.80 -30.33 1.81
C GLU A 662 7.54 -29.45 1.72
N GLY A 663 7.65 -28.15 2.03
CA GLY A 663 6.49 -27.29 2.12
C GLY A 663 5.73 -27.10 0.81
N GLY A 664 4.40 -27.23 0.84
CA GLY A 664 3.47 -26.97 -0.27
C GLY A 664 2.59 -25.73 -0.04
N ALA A 665 1.46 -25.64 -0.74
CA ALA A 665 0.55 -24.50 -0.73
C ALA A 665 -0.03 -24.22 0.67
N THR A 666 -0.40 -25.27 1.41
CA THR A 666 -0.94 -25.15 2.78
C THR A 666 0.10 -24.56 3.73
N THR A 667 1.35 -25.03 3.64
CA THR A 667 2.48 -24.48 4.42
C THR A 667 2.76 -23.04 4.01
N ALA A 668 2.83 -22.74 2.71
CA ALA A 668 3.00 -21.36 2.22
C ALA A 668 1.91 -20.41 2.74
N TYR A 669 0.66 -20.89 2.73
CA TYR A 669 -0.50 -20.16 3.23
C TYR A 669 -0.35 -19.80 4.70
N GLU A 670 -0.01 -20.76 5.56
CA GLU A 670 0.20 -20.53 6.98
C GLU A 670 1.30 -19.48 7.25
N TYR A 671 2.48 -19.66 6.65
CA TYR A 671 3.62 -18.77 6.85
C TYR A 671 3.40 -17.37 6.28
N ALA A 672 2.58 -17.23 5.24
CA ALA A 672 2.20 -15.93 4.71
C ALA A 672 1.45 -15.09 5.75
N TYR A 673 0.56 -15.70 6.54
CA TYR A 673 -0.14 -14.98 7.60
C TYR A 673 0.76 -14.71 8.81
N TYR A 674 1.75 -15.56 9.09
CA TYR A 674 2.75 -15.23 10.12
C TYR A 674 3.60 -14.01 9.74
N MET A 675 3.73 -13.66 8.44
CA MET A 675 4.35 -12.38 8.05
C MET A 675 3.59 -11.17 8.61
N ALA A 676 2.28 -11.30 8.83
CA ALA A 676 1.41 -10.25 9.34
C ALA A 676 1.36 -10.16 10.88
N GLU A 677 2.13 -11.00 11.59
CA GLU A 677 2.15 -10.94 13.06
C GLU A 677 2.79 -9.63 13.57
N MET A 678 2.13 -8.99 14.53
CA MET A 678 2.59 -7.76 15.18
C MET A 678 2.95 -8.01 16.64
N PRO A 679 4.19 -7.74 17.11
CA PRO A 679 4.51 -7.81 18.52
C PRO A 679 3.94 -6.59 19.23
N LEU A 680 3.29 -6.79 20.38
CA LEU A 680 2.82 -5.73 21.25
C LEU A 680 3.98 -5.22 22.11
N LEU A 681 4.23 -3.91 22.08
CA LEU A 681 5.39 -3.30 22.73
C LEU A 681 4.96 -2.23 23.72
N LEU A 682 5.77 -2.01 24.75
CA LEU A 682 5.49 -1.00 25.78
C LEU A 682 5.56 0.44 25.22
N GLY A 683 4.51 1.21 25.50
CA GLY A 683 4.37 2.63 25.14
C GLY A 683 3.52 2.89 23.90
N ALA A 684 3.39 4.17 23.54
CA ALA A 684 2.60 4.63 22.39
C ALA A 684 3.38 4.61 21.06
N HIS A 685 2.65 4.44 19.95
CA HIS A 685 3.16 4.49 18.57
C HIS A 685 4.44 3.66 18.33
N ARG A 686 4.49 2.45 18.89
CA ARG A 686 5.67 1.59 18.79
C ARG A 686 5.73 0.90 17.45
N VAL A 687 6.79 1.15 16.70
CA VAL A 687 7.15 0.35 15.52
C VAL A 687 8.15 -0.72 15.96
N PRO A 688 7.92 -2.01 15.65
CA PRO A 688 8.88 -3.07 15.93
C PRO A 688 10.23 -2.80 15.26
N GLN A 689 11.33 -3.16 15.92
CA GLN A 689 12.66 -2.88 15.38
C GLN A 689 12.92 -3.65 14.08
N PRO A 690 13.52 -2.99 13.06
CA PRO A 690 14.00 -3.69 11.88
C PRO A 690 15.04 -4.75 12.26
N ALA A 691 15.09 -5.84 11.50
CA ALA A 691 16.12 -6.85 11.71
C ALA A 691 17.52 -6.24 11.50
N PRO A 692 18.51 -6.56 12.36
CA PRO A 692 19.86 -6.02 12.24
C PRO A 692 20.44 -6.32 10.86
N THR A 693 21.14 -5.34 10.29
CA THR A 693 21.87 -5.52 9.03
C THR A 693 22.98 -6.55 9.26
N PRO A 694 23.13 -7.57 8.40
CA PRO A 694 24.26 -8.49 8.52
C PRO A 694 25.55 -7.67 8.46
N THR A 695 26.41 -7.86 9.47
CA THR A 695 27.74 -7.25 9.48
C THR A 695 28.54 -7.85 8.32
N PRO A 696 29.23 -7.03 7.50
CA PRO A 696 29.91 -7.49 6.30
C PRO A 696 31.04 -8.48 6.55
#